data_AF-A0A328IRH5-F1
#
_entry.id   AF-A0A328IRH5-F1
#
_cell.length_a   1.000
_cell.length_b   1.000
_cell.length_c   1.000
_cell.angle_alpha   90.00
_cell.angle_beta   90.00
_cell.angle_gamma   90.00
#
_symmetry.space_group_name_H-M   'P 1'
#
loop_
_entity.id
_entity.type
_entity.pdbx_description
1 polymer ?
#
loop_
_entity_poly.entity_id
_entity_poly.type
_entity_poly.pdbx_seq_one_letter_code
_entity_poly.pdbx_strand_id
1 'polypeptide(L)'
;MELFKDFPVLVVDDDLLSENTGGRATREIIRELQKRGFSVIESYSGYDCRIEFMSHSNVSCVLLDWDLVIKPDAEFLGPGEIIEIIRGRNMLIPIFLMTEKLRVMEIPLEIISQIDGYVWKLEDSPSFIAGRIEEATERYMDELQPPFLKELIRYVDEFKYSWHTPGHSGGEAFLKSSTGKIFHNFFGENIFRSDLSVSVPELGSLLEHTEAIGESEKSAAKIFGSDETYFVTNGTSTSNKIVFHYCVTPGDIVLIDRNCHKSIMHSIIMTGAIPIYLTPSRNSLGIIGPIHEEDFEWSEIEKAINESPLVEDKENYRIKLAVITNSTYDGLCYNAKTILDKLEKIVDFVLFDEAWYAYAKFHRMYMSRFGMSPDIDREKSPVVFSTHSTHKLLAAFSQGSMIHVKDGRKRVDHGRFNEAYMMHMSTSPQYAIIASLDVAAKMMAGNAGKFLIDETIQEAIIFRKKMKHLKEEIESKESERKRRWWLEIWQPEKVSIETEDGQRKTFDLEDIDESILKDRPDCWYLKANEDWHGFGKLENDYVLLDPIKVTVMTPGITRQGRMRDWGIPATIVTTFLRDRGIVVEKSGHYSFLILFSLGLTKGKSGTLLAELFTFKKLFDEDAPLDDVFPDIVREFPKKYGKMTLQELCRQMHEYLRKVKITKVLKDVYSRNPQQVMLPSKAYSELVNDNTELVRIRELQNRISAVMVVPYPPGIPVIMPGERYTDDTKRIIEYLNLSEEFDNKFPGFENEMHGLKMKIDSNNKKRYYTYCLKEIEQPEGE
;
A
#
# COMPACT_ATOMS: atom_id res chain seq x y z
N MET A 1 15.52 9.67 28.76
CA MET A 1 16.39 10.84 28.42
C MET A 1 17.35 10.60 27.26
N GLU A 2 17.88 9.38 27.01
CA GLU A 2 18.77 9.17 25.84
C GLU A 2 18.05 9.21 24.49
N LEU A 3 16.81 8.71 24.42
CA LEU A 3 15.96 8.73 23.20
C LEU A 3 15.68 10.14 22.65
N PHE A 4 15.89 11.18 23.47
CA PHE A 4 15.56 12.57 23.13
C PHE A 4 16.78 13.41 22.72
N LYS A 5 18.00 12.89 22.87
CA LYS A 5 19.24 13.62 22.49
C LYS A 5 19.35 13.87 20.98
N ASP A 6 18.67 13.05 20.19
CA ASP A 6 18.67 13.12 18.72
C ASP A 6 17.65 14.11 18.16
N PHE A 7 16.98 14.93 18.98
CA PHE A 7 15.97 15.90 18.50
C PHE A 7 16.50 17.35 18.58
N PRO A 8 17.02 17.91 17.48
CA PRO A 8 17.70 19.21 17.50
C PRO A 8 16.74 20.39 17.61
N VAL A 9 17.27 21.48 18.18
CA VAL A 9 16.69 22.82 18.09
C VAL A 9 17.20 23.50 16.82
N LEU A 10 16.31 23.96 15.94
CA LEU A 10 16.66 24.73 14.75
C LEU A 10 16.72 26.22 15.10
N VAL A 11 17.86 26.86 14.89
CA VAL A 11 18.06 28.29 15.15
C VAL A 11 18.30 29.00 13.81
N VAL A 12 17.42 29.94 13.49
CA VAL A 12 17.41 30.69 12.23
C VAL A 12 17.68 32.16 12.53
N ASP A 13 18.86 32.64 12.15
CA ASP A 13 19.31 34.02 12.40
C ASP A 13 20.42 34.37 11.40
N ASP A 14 20.23 35.44 10.63
CA ASP A 14 21.17 35.87 9.59
C ASP A 14 22.43 36.57 10.15
N ASP A 15 22.40 36.95 11.42
CA ASP A 15 23.53 37.50 12.17
C ASP A 15 24.36 36.42 12.90
N LEU A 16 24.02 35.14 12.78
CA LEU A 16 24.73 34.03 13.46
C LEU A 16 26.24 34.01 13.22
N LEU A 17 26.71 34.49 12.06
CA LEU A 17 28.13 34.58 11.72
C LEU A 17 28.72 35.99 11.95
N SER A 18 27.87 36.97 12.24
CA SER A 18 28.27 38.36 12.47
C SER A 18 28.97 38.53 13.83
N GLU A 19 29.99 39.39 13.89
CA GLU A 19 30.62 39.82 15.16
C GLU A 19 29.84 40.95 15.86
N ASN A 20 28.59 41.21 15.45
CA ASN A 20 27.75 42.19 16.10
C ASN A 20 27.14 41.63 17.40
N THR A 21 26.39 42.47 18.12
CA THR A 21 25.79 42.08 19.41
C THR A 21 24.71 41.02 19.24
N GLY A 22 23.91 41.09 18.17
CA GLY A 22 22.87 40.10 17.86
C GLY A 22 23.45 38.70 17.67
N GLY A 23 24.43 38.56 16.78
CA GLY A 23 25.12 37.29 16.53
C GLY A 23 25.81 36.72 17.76
N ARG A 24 26.45 37.57 18.60
CA ARG A 24 27.03 37.12 19.87
C ARG A 24 25.96 36.56 20.82
N ALA A 25 24.83 37.24 20.96
CA ALA A 25 23.76 36.81 21.84
C ALA A 25 23.17 35.46 21.41
N THR A 26 22.89 35.28 20.12
CA THR A 26 22.38 34.00 19.59
C THR A 26 23.37 32.86 19.80
N ARG A 27 24.67 33.08 19.57
CA ARG A 27 25.71 32.07 19.85
C ARG A 27 25.82 31.72 21.34
N GLU A 28 25.54 32.64 22.26
CA GLU A 28 25.48 32.34 23.69
C GLU A 28 24.27 31.48 24.05
N ILE A 29 23.10 31.74 23.45
CA ILE A 29 21.90 30.89 23.60
C ILE A 29 22.21 29.46 23.12
N ILE A 30 22.83 29.31 21.94
CA ILE A 30 23.23 28.01 21.39
C ILE A 30 24.16 27.27 22.35
N ARG A 31 25.15 27.94 22.93
CA ARG A 31 26.06 27.32 23.91
C ARG A 31 25.32 26.84 25.16
N GLU A 32 24.33 27.58 25.64
CA GLU A 32 23.52 27.15 26.79
C GLU A 32 22.60 25.96 26.45
N LEU A 33 22.03 25.92 25.24
CA LEU A 33 21.30 24.73 24.75
C LEU A 33 22.21 23.50 24.67
N GLN A 34 23.42 23.65 24.11
CA GLN A 34 24.40 22.57 24.01
C GLN A 34 24.86 22.08 25.40
N LYS A 35 25.03 22.97 26.38
CA LYS A 35 25.33 22.58 27.78
C LYS A 35 24.24 21.74 28.42
N ARG A 36 22.98 21.93 28.00
CA ARG A 36 21.82 21.12 28.43
C ARG A 36 21.68 19.81 27.64
N GLY A 37 22.52 19.58 26.63
CA GLY A 37 22.56 18.34 25.86
C GLY A 37 21.73 18.35 24.58
N PHE A 38 21.20 19.50 24.17
CA PHE A 38 20.52 19.65 22.89
C PHE A 38 21.53 19.74 21.75
N SER A 39 21.26 19.02 20.66
CA SER A 39 21.85 19.31 19.36
C SER A 39 21.19 20.57 18.77
N VAL A 40 21.96 21.36 18.02
CA VAL A 40 21.47 22.60 17.41
C VAL A 40 21.79 22.58 15.93
N ILE A 41 20.79 22.88 15.11
CA ILE A 41 20.96 23.13 13.67
C ILE A 41 20.97 24.65 13.49
N GLU A 42 22.01 25.17 12.86
CA GLU A 42 22.16 26.59 12.56
C GLU A 42 21.74 26.86 11.12
N SER A 43 20.89 27.85 10.91
CA SER A 43 20.42 28.28 9.59
C SER A 43 20.63 29.79 9.43
N TYR A 44 21.21 30.19 8.31
CA TYR A 44 21.68 31.56 8.09
C TYR A 44 20.77 32.41 7.19
N SER A 45 19.67 31.83 6.71
CA SER A 45 18.66 32.53 5.90
C SER A 45 17.33 31.79 5.93
N GLY A 46 16.26 32.41 5.42
CA GLY A 46 14.98 31.73 5.28
C GLY A 46 14.99 30.57 4.29
N TYR A 47 15.77 30.67 3.22
CA TYR A 47 15.93 29.58 2.25
C TYR A 47 16.65 28.38 2.86
N ASP A 48 17.75 28.64 3.57
CA ASP A 48 18.52 27.63 4.30
C ASP A 48 17.65 26.93 5.35
N CYS A 49 16.84 27.70 6.09
CA CYS A 49 15.89 27.17 7.06
C CYS A 49 14.92 26.19 6.42
N ARG A 50 14.39 26.51 5.23
CA ARG A 50 13.48 25.62 4.51
C ARG A 50 14.18 24.31 4.17
N ILE A 51 15.44 24.33 3.70
CA ILE A 51 16.18 23.11 3.38
C ILE A 51 16.44 22.29 4.64
N GLU A 52 16.94 22.93 5.70
CA GLU A 52 17.26 22.28 6.97
C GLU A 52 16.02 21.65 7.60
N PHE A 53 14.92 22.40 7.68
CA PHE A 53 13.67 21.89 8.23
C PHE A 53 13.07 20.76 7.39
N MET A 54 13.14 20.84 6.06
CA MET A 54 12.60 19.80 5.18
C MET A 54 13.45 18.52 5.22
N SER A 55 14.76 18.62 5.41
CA SER A 55 15.67 17.49 5.51
C SER A 55 15.72 16.83 6.90
N HIS A 56 15.41 17.58 7.96
CA HIS A 56 15.39 17.08 9.35
C HIS A 56 13.96 16.88 9.86
N SER A 57 13.50 15.63 9.92
CA SER A 57 12.14 15.29 10.42
C SER A 57 11.99 15.33 11.94
N ASN A 58 13.10 15.45 12.67
CA ASN A 58 13.23 15.34 14.12
C ASN A 58 13.48 16.68 14.83
N VAL A 59 13.26 17.81 14.16
CA VAL A 59 13.34 19.13 14.81
C VAL A 59 12.32 19.20 15.94
N SER A 60 12.78 19.57 17.15
CA SER A 60 11.96 19.64 18.36
C SER A 60 11.51 21.02 18.74
N CYS A 61 12.21 22.06 18.27
CA CYS A 61 11.86 23.46 18.50
C CYS A 61 12.53 24.32 17.43
N VAL A 62 11.90 25.44 17.06
CA VAL A 62 12.44 26.43 16.12
C VAL A 62 12.57 27.78 16.82
N LEU A 63 13.77 28.35 16.81
CA LEU A 63 14.02 29.75 17.14
C LEU A 63 14.21 30.50 15.83
N LEU A 64 13.35 31.49 15.59
CA LEU A 64 13.33 32.23 14.34
C LEU A 64 13.53 33.70 14.62
N ASP A 65 14.58 34.30 14.03
CA ASP A 65 14.72 35.75 14.04
C ASP A 65 13.59 36.39 13.21
N TRP A 66 12.82 37.27 13.85
CA TRP A 66 11.77 38.03 13.18
C TRP A 66 12.37 39.10 12.23
N ASP A 67 13.61 39.47 12.47
CA ASP A 67 14.26 40.59 11.79
C ASP A 67 15.11 40.14 10.59
N LEU A 68 14.97 38.88 10.15
CA LEU A 68 15.68 38.29 9.01
C LEU A 68 15.68 39.19 7.78
N VAL A 69 16.86 39.49 7.25
CA VAL A 69 17.01 40.32 6.07
C VAL A 69 16.56 39.57 4.80
N ILE A 70 15.49 40.07 4.20
CA ILE A 70 15.03 39.69 2.85
C ILE A 70 15.97 40.35 1.83
N LYS A 71 16.92 39.60 1.25
CA LYS A 71 17.69 40.07 0.08
C LYS A 71 16.83 39.90 -1.21
N PRO A 72 17.24 40.36 -2.41
CA PRO A 72 16.32 40.45 -3.56
C PRO A 72 16.34 39.32 -4.64
N ASP A 73 17.16 38.28 -4.50
CA ASP A 73 17.23 37.16 -5.46
C ASP A 73 16.06 36.16 -5.33
N ALA A 74 15.74 35.33 -6.33
CA ALA A 74 14.41 34.69 -6.50
C ALA A 74 13.93 33.63 -5.46
N GLU A 75 14.54 33.52 -4.27
CA GLU A 75 14.20 32.52 -3.23
C GLU A 75 14.16 33.11 -1.81
N PHE A 76 13.75 34.37 -1.61
CA PHE A 76 13.59 34.88 -0.24
C PHE A 76 12.33 34.37 0.41
N LEU A 77 12.52 33.76 1.58
CA LEU A 77 11.46 33.41 2.51
C LEU A 77 11.60 34.32 3.73
N GLY A 78 10.58 35.13 3.98
CA GLY A 78 10.45 35.90 5.22
C GLY A 78 10.08 34.99 6.41
N PRO A 79 10.17 35.50 7.65
CA PRO A 79 9.83 34.72 8.84
C PRO A 79 8.39 34.21 8.84
N GLY A 80 7.44 34.98 8.29
CA GLY A 80 6.05 34.52 8.15
C GLY A 80 5.90 33.29 7.26
N GLU A 81 6.55 33.27 6.09
CA GLU A 81 6.51 32.14 5.15
C GLU A 81 7.18 30.89 5.73
N ILE A 82 8.26 31.06 6.50
CA ILE A 82 8.92 29.95 7.23
C ILE A 82 7.96 29.32 8.23
N ILE A 83 7.22 30.14 9.00
CA ILE A 83 6.23 29.65 9.96
C ILE A 83 5.13 28.87 9.25
N GLU A 84 4.63 29.36 8.11
CA GLU A 84 3.65 28.65 7.29
C GLU A 84 4.17 27.29 6.80
N ILE A 85 5.44 27.22 6.36
CA ILE A 85 6.08 25.95 5.97
C ILE A 85 6.15 24.98 7.16
N ILE A 86 6.59 25.45 8.33
CA ILE A 86 6.70 24.63 9.53
C ILE A 86 5.32 24.10 9.93
N ARG A 87 4.30 24.98 10.01
CA ARG A 87 2.92 24.63 10.39
C ARG A 87 2.23 23.76 9.35
N GLY A 88 2.57 23.92 8.08
CA GLY A 88 2.12 23.07 6.98
C GLY A 88 2.55 21.61 7.16
N ARG A 89 3.73 21.36 7.76
CA ARG A 89 4.21 20.01 8.08
C ARG A 89 3.78 19.55 9.46
N ASN A 90 3.92 20.40 10.49
CA ASN A 90 3.67 20.05 11.87
C ASN A 90 3.16 21.27 12.68
N MET A 91 1.91 21.15 13.14
CA MET A 91 1.24 22.19 13.92
C MET A 91 1.75 22.30 15.36
N LEU A 92 2.44 21.29 15.88
CA LEU A 92 2.78 21.17 17.29
C LEU A 92 4.23 21.56 17.61
N ILE A 93 5.10 21.73 16.62
CA ILE A 93 6.50 22.13 16.87
C ILE A 93 6.52 23.50 17.55
N PRO A 94 7.15 23.66 18.73
CA PRO A 94 7.27 24.95 19.37
C PRO A 94 8.08 25.94 18.52
N ILE A 95 7.54 27.13 18.27
CA ILE A 95 8.21 28.23 17.56
C ILE A 95 8.39 29.42 18.49
N PHE A 96 9.63 29.85 18.68
CA PHE A 96 9.97 31.07 19.42
C PHE A 96 10.50 32.14 18.47
N LEU A 97 9.93 33.35 18.53
CA LEU A 97 10.45 34.48 17.77
C LEU A 97 11.51 35.23 18.55
N MET A 98 12.70 35.34 17.98
CA MET A 98 13.74 36.25 18.46
C MET A 98 13.47 37.63 17.87
N THR A 99 13.27 38.64 18.72
CA THR A 99 12.97 40.01 18.26
C THR A 99 13.31 41.04 19.34
N GLU A 100 13.23 42.32 18.98
CA GLU A 100 13.37 43.45 19.91
C GLU A 100 12.01 43.87 20.47
N LYS A 101 11.99 44.36 21.73
CA LYS A 101 10.76 44.72 22.45
C LYS A 101 9.85 45.72 21.73
N LEU A 102 10.44 46.67 20.99
CA LEU A 102 9.69 47.69 20.26
C LEU A 102 9.05 47.15 18.97
N ARG A 103 9.63 46.09 18.39
CA ARG A 103 9.18 45.49 17.13
C ARG A 103 8.08 44.45 17.28
N VAL A 104 7.82 43.99 18.51
CA VAL A 104 6.71 43.06 18.82
C VAL A 104 5.35 43.63 18.35
N MET A 105 5.17 44.96 18.40
CA MET A 105 3.94 45.62 17.95
C MET A 105 3.72 45.55 16.43
N GLU A 106 4.76 45.22 15.66
CA GLU A 106 4.73 45.11 14.20
C GLU A 106 4.38 43.68 13.73
N ILE A 107 4.33 42.70 14.64
CA ILE A 107 4.06 41.30 14.32
C ILE A 107 2.56 41.12 14.04
N PRO A 108 2.17 40.62 12.84
CA PRO A 108 0.77 40.38 12.52
C PRO A 108 0.11 39.37 13.46
N LEU A 109 -1.18 39.56 13.76
CA LEU A 109 -1.95 38.67 14.65
C LEU A 109 -1.95 37.22 14.17
N GLU A 110 -1.95 37.02 12.85
CA GLU A 110 -1.90 35.71 12.20
C GLU A 110 -0.63 34.95 12.58
N ILE A 111 0.50 35.65 12.74
CA ILE A 111 1.77 35.05 13.18
C ILE A 111 1.75 34.77 14.68
N ILE A 112 1.24 35.70 15.49
CA ILE A 112 1.14 35.54 16.94
C ILE A 112 0.34 34.28 17.29
N SER A 113 -0.71 33.97 16.52
CA SER A 113 -1.54 32.77 16.71
C SER A 113 -0.84 31.45 16.38
N GLN A 114 0.35 31.49 15.78
CA GLN A 114 1.10 30.32 15.30
C GLN A 114 2.42 30.10 16.04
N ILE A 115 2.75 30.90 17.05
CA ILE A 115 4.01 30.80 17.81
C ILE A 115 3.74 30.51 19.28
N ASP A 116 4.78 30.04 19.98
CA ASP A 116 4.72 29.63 21.39
C ASP A 116 5.26 30.72 22.33
N GLY A 117 6.07 31.65 21.79
CA GLY A 117 6.48 32.82 22.54
C GLY A 117 7.54 33.67 21.86
N TYR A 118 7.95 34.71 22.59
CA TYR A 118 9.01 35.63 22.21
C TYR A 118 10.26 35.39 23.07
N VAL A 119 11.41 35.68 22.47
CA VAL A 119 12.74 35.67 23.06
C VAL A 119 13.40 37.01 22.77
N TRP A 120 13.74 37.77 23.81
CA TRP A 120 14.46 39.04 23.64
C TRP A 120 15.96 38.78 23.79
N LYS A 121 16.63 38.40 22.70
CA LYS A 121 18.03 37.92 22.72
C LYS A 121 19.03 38.89 23.36
N LEU A 122 18.73 40.19 23.41
CA LEU A 122 19.58 41.23 24.01
C LEU A 122 19.19 41.62 25.45
N GLU A 123 18.00 41.26 25.93
CA GLU A 123 17.48 41.67 27.24
C GLU A 123 17.42 40.49 28.23
N ASP A 124 17.13 39.28 27.74
CA ASP A 124 17.03 38.07 28.55
C ASP A 124 18.37 37.36 28.72
N SER A 125 18.55 36.67 29.85
CA SER A 125 19.75 35.84 30.04
C SER A 125 19.72 34.59 29.14
N PRO A 126 20.81 34.21 28.46
CA PRO A 126 20.86 33.02 27.60
C PRO A 126 20.44 31.73 28.31
N SER A 127 20.80 31.58 29.60
CA SER A 127 20.42 30.40 30.39
C SER A 127 18.91 30.33 30.65
N PHE A 128 18.23 31.46 30.81
CA PHE A 128 16.77 31.50 30.99
C PHE A 128 16.06 31.14 29.69
N ILE A 129 16.52 31.70 28.56
CA ILE A 129 16.01 31.37 27.22
C ILE A 129 16.13 29.86 26.96
N ALA A 130 17.33 29.30 27.16
CA ALA A 130 17.58 27.87 26.98
C ALA A 130 16.67 26.99 27.86
N GLY A 131 16.40 27.39 29.11
CA GLY A 131 15.48 26.67 29.99
C GLY A 131 14.02 26.69 29.52
N ARG A 132 13.56 27.80 28.92
CA ARG A 132 12.21 27.87 28.32
C ARG A 132 12.07 26.96 27.10
N ILE A 133 13.12 26.89 26.27
CA ILE A 133 13.16 26.02 25.09
C ILE A 133 13.17 24.55 25.50
N GLU A 134 13.92 24.20 26.54
CA GLU A 134 13.91 22.86 27.14
C GLU A 134 12.51 22.46 27.59
N GLU A 135 11.83 23.29 28.39
CA GLU A 135 10.46 22.99 28.86
C GLU A 135 9.46 22.82 27.69
N ALA A 136 9.54 23.70 26.68
CA ALA A 136 8.69 23.61 25.50
C ALA A 136 8.96 22.34 24.68
N THR A 137 10.24 21.98 24.54
CA THR A 137 10.67 20.77 23.84
C THR A 137 10.20 19.52 24.58
N GLU A 138 10.36 19.44 25.90
CA GLU A 138 9.89 18.31 26.70
C GLU A 138 8.38 18.12 26.56
N ARG A 139 7.61 19.21 26.63
CA ARG A 139 6.15 19.17 26.41
C ARG A 139 5.78 18.64 25.03
N TYR A 140 6.47 19.11 23.99
CA TYR A 140 6.27 18.62 22.62
C TYR A 140 6.59 17.13 22.48
N MET A 141 7.70 16.66 23.07
CA MET A 141 8.08 15.24 23.06
C MET A 141 7.06 14.36 23.79
N ASP A 142 6.44 14.87 24.84
CA ASP A 142 5.37 14.19 25.57
C ASP A 142 4.10 14.02 24.73
N GLU A 143 3.80 14.98 23.84
CA GLU A 143 2.66 14.95 22.92
C GLU A 143 2.89 14.09 21.67
N LEU A 144 4.15 13.92 21.25
CA LEU A 144 4.51 13.08 20.11
C LEU A 144 4.28 11.59 20.38
N GLN A 145 4.46 11.17 21.63
CA GLN A 145 4.35 9.76 22.00
C GLN A 145 2.88 9.35 22.07
N PRO A 146 2.42 8.40 21.24
CA PRO A 146 1.07 7.89 21.35
C PRO A 146 0.91 6.98 22.58
N PRO A 147 -0.32 6.73 23.05
CA PRO A 147 -0.58 6.23 24.40
C PRO A 147 0.16 4.93 24.73
N PHE A 148 0.13 3.93 23.84
CA PHE A 148 0.76 2.64 24.07
C PHE A 148 2.28 2.72 24.00
N LEU A 149 2.85 3.43 23.02
CA LEU A 149 4.30 3.60 22.95
C LEU A 149 4.84 4.33 24.19
N LYS A 150 4.14 5.38 24.63
CA LYS A 150 4.52 6.16 25.82
C LYS A 150 4.64 5.26 27.05
N GLU A 151 3.62 4.44 27.27
CA GLU A 151 3.59 3.51 28.40
C GLU A 151 4.66 2.42 28.28
N LEU A 152 4.88 1.91 27.06
CA LEU A 152 5.91 0.90 26.79
C LEU A 152 7.32 1.42 27.07
N ILE A 153 7.63 2.66 26.64
CA ILE A 153 8.91 3.33 26.95
C ILE A 153 9.06 3.50 28.46
N ARG A 154 8.01 3.99 29.15
CA ARG A 154 8.02 4.14 30.61
C ARG A 154 8.35 2.82 31.31
N TYR A 155 7.69 1.73 30.93
CA TYR A 155 7.96 0.42 31.51
C TYR A 155 9.41 -0.03 31.28
N VAL A 156 9.93 0.14 30.06
CA VAL A 156 11.31 -0.25 29.72
C VAL A 156 12.33 0.56 30.53
N ASP A 157 12.09 1.86 30.70
CA ASP A 157 12.94 2.80 31.44
C ASP A 157 12.89 2.62 32.97
N GLU A 158 11.89 1.93 33.51
CA GLU A 158 11.78 1.64 34.95
C GLU A 158 12.65 0.44 35.41
N PHE A 159 13.27 -0.32 34.49
CA PHE A 159 14.14 -1.47 34.81
C PHE A 159 13.53 -2.47 35.80
N LYS A 160 12.22 -2.72 35.70
CA LYS A 160 11.48 -3.67 36.54
C LYS A 160 12.00 -5.10 36.33
N TYR A 161 12.27 -5.83 37.43
CA TYR A 161 12.55 -7.27 37.37
C TYR A 161 11.26 -8.05 37.07
N SER A 162 11.24 -8.78 35.97
CA SER A 162 10.09 -9.60 35.56
C SER A 162 10.17 -11.01 36.13
N TRP A 163 9.09 -11.48 36.76
CA TRP A 163 8.90 -12.89 37.19
C TRP A 163 7.76 -13.59 36.42
N HIS A 164 7.44 -13.08 35.24
CA HIS A 164 6.35 -13.53 34.37
C HIS A 164 6.87 -13.85 32.96
N THR A 165 5.99 -14.31 32.07
CA THR A 165 6.29 -14.50 30.65
C THR A 165 6.53 -13.15 29.94
N PRO A 166 7.34 -13.13 28.87
CA PRO A 166 8.02 -14.26 28.21
C PRO A 166 9.26 -14.79 28.93
N GLY A 167 9.57 -16.08 28.73
CA GLY A 167 10.66 -16.79 29.44
C GLY A 167 12.09 -16.32 29.11
N HIS A 168 12.27 -15.41 28.16
CA HIS A 168 13.57 -14.76 27.93
C HIS A 168 13.84 -13.62 28.92
N SER A 169 12.83 -13.16 29.66
CA SER A 169 12.94 -12.13 30.71
C SER A 169 13.70 -10.89 30.26
N GLY A 170 13.16 -10.17 29.27
CA GLY A 170 13.81 -8.99 28.73
C GLY A 170 15.07 -9.25 27.88
N GLY A 171 15.38 -10.52 27.59
CA GLY A 171 16.49 -10.92 26.71
C GLY A 171 17.61 -11.68 27.42
N GLU A 172 17.59 -11.69 28.75
CA GLU A 172 18.58 -12.35 29.62
C GLU A 172 18.82 -13.83 29.29
N ALA A 173 17.79 -14.58 28.89
CA ALA A 173 17.98 -15.98 28.52
C ALA A 173 18.86 -16.14 27.26
N PHE A 174 18.79 -15.21 26.31
CA PHE A 174 19.59 -15.26 25.08
C PHE A 174 21.08 -15.06 25.39
N LEU A 175 21.41 -14.22 26.37
CA LEU A 175 22.80 -13.96 26.80
C LEU A 175 23.50 -15.20 27.39
N LYS A 176 22.75 -16.25 27.75
CA LYS A 176 23.27 -17.50 28.30
C LYS A 176 23.86 -18.45 27.26
N SER A 177 23.77 -18.12 25.96
CA SER A 177 24.39 -18.91 24.88
C SER A 177 25.09 -18.01 23.86
N SER A 178 26.13 -18.52 23.19
CA SER A 178 26.82 -17.78 22.14
C SER A 178 25.90 -17.44 20.97
N THR A 179 25.08 -18.39 20.51
CA THR A 179 24.08 -18.17 19.46
C THR A 179 23.04 -17.14 19.88
N GLY A 180 22.54 -17.23 21.12
CA GLY A 180 21.59 -16.26 21.66
C GLY A 180 22.19 -14.86 21.81
N LYS A 181 23.47 -14.74 22.17
CA LYS A 181 24.14 -13.43 22.22
C LYS A 181 24.27 -12.79 20.84
N ILE A 182 24.52 -13.56 19.79
CA ILE A 182 24.50 -13.06 18.40
C ILE A 182 23.11 -12.53 18.07
N PHE A 183 22.07 -13.30 18.38
CA PHE A 183 20.67 -12.91 18.16
C PHE A 183 20.29 -11.65 18.95
N HIS A 184 20.66 -11.58 20.22
CA HIS A 184 20.42 -10.43 21.09
C HIS A 184 21.10 -9.17 20.54
N ASN A 185 22.36 -9.28 20.14
CA ASN A 185 23.11 -8.15 19.57
C ASN A 185 22.57 -7.69 18.21
N PHE A 186 22.06 -8.62 17.40
CA PHE A 186 21.50 -8.28 16.08
C PHE A 186 20.24 -7.41 16.20
N PHE A 187 19.34 -7.75 17.13
CA PHE A 187 18.09 -7.00 17.32
C PHE A 187 18.23 -5.80 18.28
N GLY A 188 19.14 -5.86 19.24
CA GLY A 188 19.27 -4.88 20.32
C GLY A 188 18.34 -5.14 21.50
N GLU A 189 18.71 -4.65 22.68
CA GLU A 189 18.06 -4.97 23.96
C GLU A 189 16.58 -4.53 24.02
N ASN A 190 16.26 -3.35 23.47
CA ASN A 190 14.93 -2.76 23.58
C ASN A 190 13.81 -3.65 23.01
N ILE A 191 14.05 -4.39 21.93
CA ILE A 191 13.01 -5.27 21.37
C ILE A 191 12.60 -6.33 22.41
N PHE A 192 13.56 -6.88 23.15
CA PHE A 192 13.33 -7.95 24.10
C PHE A 192 12.71 -7.42 25.39
N ARG A 193 13.10 -6.21 25.82
CA ARG A 193 12.48 -5.55 26.98
C ARG A 193 11.05 -5.12 26.71
N SER A 194 10.74 -4.82 25.45
CA SER A 194 9.38 -4.48 25.00
C SER A 194 8.51 -5.70 24.69
N ASP A 195 9.09 -6.91 24.63
CA ASP A 195 8.35 -8.17 24.45
C ASP A 195 7.79 -8.62 25.80
N LEU A 196 6.58 -8.18 26.08
CA LEU A 196 5.87 -8.32 27.35
C LEU A 196 4.59 -9.13 27.19
N SER A 197 3.91 -9.38 28.29
CA SER A 197 2.61 -10.05 28.31
C SER A 197 1.59 -9.22 29.07
N VAL A 198 0.32 -9.67 29.05
CA VAL A 198 -0.79 -9.11 29.84
C VAL A 198 -0.51 -9.06 31.35
N SER A 199 0.57 -9.69 31.82
CA SER A 199 1.05 -9.59 33.20
C SER A 199 1.48 -8.18 33.61
N VAL A 200 1.66 -7.27 32.65
CA VAL A 200 1.96 -5.85 32.88
C VAL A 200 0.64 -5.05 32.80
N PRO A 201 -0.01 -4.76 33.95
CA PRO A 201 -1.36 -4.23 33.95
C PRO A 201 -1.44 -2.81 33.38
N GLU A 202 -0.37 -2.01 33.49
CA GLU A 202 -0.37 -0.61 33.03
C GLU A 202 -0.55 -0.50 31.50
N LEU A 203 -0.16 -1.53 30.74
CA LEU A 203 -0.30 -1.59 29.28
C LEU A 203 -1.70 -2.02 28.83
N GLY A 204 -2.49 -2.64 29.71
CA GLY A 204 -3.80 -3.21 29.39
C GLY A 204 -3.74 -4.51 28.60
N SER A 205 -4.89 -4.89 28.03
CA SER A 205 -5.08 -6.12 27.27
C SER A 205 -5.62 -5.82 25.87
N LEU A 206 -4.93 -6.34 24.84
CA LEU A 206 -5.39 -6.26 23.45
C LEU A 206 -6.73 -6.97 23.22
N LEU A 207 -6.97 -8.08 23.92
CA LEU A 207 -8.20 -8.87 23.77
C LEU A 207 -9.40 -8.24 24.49
N GLU A 208 -9.16 -7.33 25.43
CA GLU A 208 -10.20 -6.64 26.19
C GLU A 208 -10.33 -5.15 25.82
N HIS A 209 -9.42 -4.63 24.98
CA HIS A 209 -9.41 -3.23 24.52
C HIS A 209 -9.31 -2.22 25.68
N THR A 210 -8.42 -2.49 26.64
CA THR A 210 -8.28 -1.73 27.90
C THR A 210 -6.99 -0.92 27.99
N GLU A 211 -6.95 0.03 28.94
CA GLU A 211 -5.81 0.90 29.27
C GLU A 211 -5.16 1.53 28.02
N ALA A 212 -3.82 1.56 27.97
CA ALA A 212 -3.06 2.21 26.91
C ALA A 212 -3.36 1.65 25.51
N ILE A 213 -3.66 0.35 25.38
CA ILE A 213 -4.06 -0.26 24.10
C ILE A 213 -5.43 0.29 23.67
N GLY A 214 -6.43 0.28 24.55
CA GLY A 214 -7.77 0.79 24.24
C GLY A 214 -7.77 2.29 23.94
N GLU A 215 -6.92 3.07 24.61
CA GLU A 215 -6.72 4.49 24.29
C GLU A 215 -6.09 4.69 22.91
N SER A 216 -5.14 3.84 22.53
CA SER A 216 -4.49 3.85 21.21
C SER A 216 -5.47 3.49 20.10
N GLU A 217 -6.34 2.50 20.31
CA GLU A 217 -7.41 2.13 19.39
C GLU A 217 -8.43 3.26 19.21
N LYS A 218 -8.85 3.94 20.28
CA LYS A 218 -9.72 5.12 20.20
C LYS A 218 -9.05 6.30 19.49
N SER A 219 -7.76 6.52 19.76
CA SER A 219 -6.96 7.54 19.07
C SER A 219 -6.89 7.25 17.57
N ALA A 220 -6.59 6.00 17.20
CA ALA A 220 -6.60 5.55 15.81
C ALA A 220 -7.98 5.70 15.18
N ALA A 221 -9.07 5.36 15.86
CA ALA A 221 -10.43 5.55 15.34
C ALA A 221 -10.71 7.01 14.98
N LYS A 222 -10.32 7.96 15.84
CA LYS A 222 -10.42 9.40 15.55
C LYS A 222 -9.56 9.79 14.35
N ILE A 223 -8.31 9.33 14.29
CA ILE A 223 -7.37 9.64 13.21
C ILE A 223 -7.84 9.07 11.87
N PHE A 224 -8.43 7.87 11.85
CA PHE A 224 -8.93 7.18 10.65
C PHE A 224 -10.41 7.44 10.34
N GLY A 225 -11.13 8.16 11.21
CA GLY A 225 -12.50 8.63 10.94
C GLY A 225 -13.55 7.53 11.04
N SER A 226 -13.22 6.49 11.79
CA SER A 226 -14.09 5.38 12.12
C SER A 226 -14.76 5.63 13.48
N ASP A 227 -15.84 4.91 13.74
CA ASP A 227 -16.47 4.89 15.06
C ASP A 227 -15.67 4.03 16.03
N GLU A 228 -15.16 2.88 15.57
CA GLU A 228 -14.27 2.01 16.33
C GLU A 228 -13.09 1.56 15.46
N THR A 229 -11.94 1.30 16.07
CA THR A 229 -10.78 0.70 15.42
C THR A 229 -10.22 -0.42 16.28
N TYR A 230 -9.89 -1.55 15.67
CA TYR A 230 -9.29 -2.71 16.34
C TYR A 230 -7.90 -2.96 15.77
N PHE A 231 -6.90 -3.08 16.63
CA PHE A 231 -5.54 -3.46 16.24
C PHE A 231 -5.47 -4.98 16.04
N VAL A 232 -4.84 -5.43 14.95
CA VAL A 232 -4.70 -6.85 14.61
C VAL A 232 -3.24 -7.17 14.34
N THR A 233 -2.71 -8.19 15.03
CA THR A 233 -1.28 -8.56 14.99
C THR A 233 -1.00 -9.78 14.10
N ASN A 234 -1.96 -10.18 13.26
CA ASN A 234 -1.83 -11.30 12.32
C ASN A 234 -2.30 -10.94 10.89
N GLY A 235 -2.11 -9.68 10.52
CA GLY A 235 -2.34 -9.11 9.20
C GLY A 235 -3.81 -8.98 8.81
N THR A 236 -4.07 -8.29 7.70
CA THR A 236 -5.44 -8.13 7.16
C THR A 236 -6.06 -9.46 6.74
N SER A 237 -5.22 -10.46 6.48
CA SER A 237 -5.69 -11.84 6.32
C SER A 237 -6.55 -12.31 7.48
N THR A 238 -6.23 -11.89 8.70
CA THR A 238 -6.97 -12.21 9.92
C THR A 238 -8.10 -11.22 10.16
N SER A 239 -7.87 -9.92 9.90
CA SER A 239 -8.92 -8.89 9.95
C SER A 239 -10.16 -9.28 9.12
N ASN A 240 -9.96 -9.77 7.89
CA ASN A 240 -11.05 -10.23 7.04
C ASN A 240 -11.82 -11.42 7.64
N LYS A 241 -11.15 -12.33 8.35
CA LYS A 241 -11.82 -13.47 9.01
C LYS A 241 -12.67 -13.02 10.18
N ILE A 242 -12.14 -12.10 11.00
CA ILE A 242 -12.86 -11.50 12.14
C ILE A 242 -14.17 -10.86 11.65
N VAL A 243 -14.10 -10.02 10.62
CA VAL A 243 -15.29 -9.38 10.03
C VAL A 243 -16.29 -10.41 9.51
N PHE A 244 -15.82 -11.45 8.80
CA PHE A 244 -16.70 -12.50 8.31
C PHE A 244 -17.40 -13.29 9.44
N HIS A 245 -16.67 -13.70 10.47
CA HIS A 245 -17.23 -14.45 11.60
C HIS A 245 -18.22 -13.62 12.43
N TYR A 246 -18.06 -12.29 12.46
CA TYR A 246 -19.07 -11.40 13.04
C TYR A 246 -20.34 -11.28 12.18
N CYS A 247 -20.18 -11.18 10.86
CA CYS A 247 -21.26 -10.83 9.95
C CYS A 247 -22.10 -12.01 9.42
N VAL A 248 -21.50 -13.21 9.31
CA VAL A 248 -21.99 -14.28 8.42
C VAL A 248 -22.09 -15.62 9.14
N THR A 249 -23.14 -16.38 8.85
CA THR A 249 -23.35 -17.76 9.32
C THR A 249 -23.53 -18.73 8.14
N PRO A 250 -23.41 -20.05 8.35
CA PRO A 250 -23.61 -21.02 7.27
C PRO A 250 -24.96 -20.84 6.57
N GLY A 251 -24.93 -20.82 5.23
CA GLY A 251 -26.13 -20.62 4.39
C GLY A 251 -26.49 -19.16 4.09
N ASP A 252 -25.88 -18.18 4.76
CA ASP A 252 -26.02 -16.77 4.38
C ASP A 252 -25.31 -16.52 3.03
N ILE A 253 -25.91 -15.66 2.20
CA ILE A 253 -25.33 -15.20 0.94
C ILE A 253 -24.36 -14.04 1.19
N VAL A 254 -23.22 -14.09 0.51
CA VAL A 254 -22.23 -13.02 0.47
C VAL A 254 -21.92 -12.60 -0.97
N LEU A 255 -21.93 -11.29 -1.23
CA LEU A 255 -21.53 -10.72 -2.51
C LEU A 255 -20.02 -10.48 -2.49
N ILE A 256 -19.29 -11.10 -3.41
CA ILE A 256 -17.83 -11.15 -3.34
C ILE A 256 -17.24 -10.62 -4.64
N ASP A 257 -16.41 -9.58 -4.56
CA ASP A 257 -15.51 -9.24 -5.65
C ASP A 257 -14.68 -10.46 -6.04
N ARG A 258 -14.79 -10.90 -7.30
CA ARG A 258 -14.02 -12.05 -7.80
C ARG A 258 -12.51 -11.78 -7.76
N ASN A 259 -12.11 -10.51 -7.78
CA ASN A 259 -10.78 -10.05 -7.40
C ASN A 259 -10.64 -9.96 -5.88
N CYS A 260 -10.79 -11.08 -5.19
CA CYS A 260 -10.61 -11.13 -3.74
C CYS A 260 -9.26 -11.71 -3.34
N HIS A 261 -8.74 -11.22 -2.20
CA HIS A 261 -7.57 -11.80 -1.57
C HIS A 261 -7.88 -13.21 -1.05
N LYS A 262 -6.85 -14.06 -0.94
CA LYS A 262 -6.99 -15.45 -0.48
C LYS A 262 -7.69 -15.59 0.87
N SER A 263 -7.55 -14.59 1.74
CA SER A 263 -8.21 -14.55 3.05
C SER A 263 -9.73 -14.53 2.94
N ILE A 264 -10.31 -13.88 1.93
CA ILE A 264 -11.76 -13.86 1.71
C ILE A 264 -12.27 -15.27 1.40
N MET A 265 -11.54 -16.00 0.54
CA MET A 265 -11.87 -17.40 0.26
C MET A 265 -11.73 -18.28 1.50
N HIS A 266 -10.69 -18.07 2.32
CA HIS A 266 -10.56 -18.77 3.59
C HIS A 266 -11.73 -18.45 4.54
N SER A 267 -12.18 -17.19 4.61
CA SER A 267 -13.34 -16.81 5.41
C SER A 267 -14.60 -17.52 4.94
N ILE A 268 -14.86 -17.58 3.63
CA ILE A 268 -16.01 -18.30 3.05
C ILE A 268 -15.97 -19.79 3.41
N ILE A 269 -14.78 -20.41 3.34
CA ILE A 269 -14.58 -21.82 3.74
C ILE A 269 -14.91 -22.01 5.23
N MET A 270 -14.44 -21.11 6.10
CA MET A 270 -14.60 -21.22 7.55
C MET A 270 -16.03 -20.96 8.03
N THR A 271 -16.74 -20.02 7.41
CA THR A 271 -18.11 -19.66 7.80
C THR A 271 -19.18 -20.48 7.08
N GLY A 272 -18.84 -21.17 5.99
CA GLY A 272 -19.82 -21.91 5.17
C GLY A 272 -20.80 -21.02 4.42
N ALA A 273 -20.40 -19.77 4.14
CA ALA A 273 -21.20 -18.81 3.38
C ALA A 273 -21.39 -19.24 1.92
N ILE A 274 -22.44 -18.75 1.29
CA ILE A 274 -22.73 -18.98 -0.14
C ILE A 274 -22.23 -17.77 -0.95
N PRO A 275 -21.14 -17.90 -1.73
CA PRO A 275 -20.59 -16.78 -2.48
C PRO A 275 -21.31 -16.55 -3.81
N ILE A 276 -21.72 -15.31 -4.04
CA ILE A 276 -22.15 -14.78 -5.34
C ILE A 276 -21.09 -13.79 -5.81
N TYR A 277 -20.50 -14.04 -6.98
CA TYR A 277 -19.33 -13.30 -7.43
C TYR A 277 -19.67 -12.10 -8.32
N LEU A 278 -19.19 -10.92 -7.93
CA LEU A 278 -19.15 -9.72 -8.75
C LEU A 278 -17.91 -9.78 -9.65
N THR A 279 -18.09 -9.72 -10.97
CA THR A 279 -17.00 -10.02 -11.91
C THR A 279 -16.39 -8.74 -12.46
N PRO A 280 -15.15 -8.40 -12.10
CA PRO A 280 -14.52 -7.18 -12.59
C PRO A 280 -14.16 -7.27 -14.07
N SER A 281 -14.18 -6.12 -14.73
CA SER A 281 -13.70 -5.95 -16.11
C SER A 281 -12.19 -6.17 -16.23
N ARG A 282 -11.69 -6.27 -17.46
CA ARG A 282 -10.26 -6.43 -17.76
C ARG A 282 -9.86 -5.72 -19.04
N ASN A 283 -8.65 -5.20 -19.07
CA ASN A 283 -8.04 -4.69 -20.30
C ASN A 283 -7.08 -5.71 -20.92
N SER A 284 -6.60 -5.41 -22.11
CA SER A 284 -5.71 -6.30 -22.86
C SER A 284 -4.29 -6.44 -22.29
N LEU A 285 -3.92 -5.62 -21.28
CA LEU A 285 -2.66 -5.74 -20.54
C LEU A 285 -2.75 -6.82 -19.44
N GLY A 286 -3.95 -7.34 -19.17
CA GLY A 286 -4.22 -8.21 -18.03
C GLY A 286 -4.39 -7.44 -16.71
N ILE A 287 -4.48 -6.10 -16.78
CA ILE A 287 -4.84 -5.25 -15.63
C ILE A 287 -6.32 -5.46 -15.35
N ILE A 288 -6.61 -5.51 -14.05
CA ILE A 288 -7.93 -5.79 -13.52
C ILE A 288 -8.65 -4.47 -13.38
N GLY A 289 -9.76 -4.37 -14.09
CA GLY A 289 -10.61 -3.20 -14.10
C GLY A 289 -11.59 -3.20 -12.94
N PRO A 290 -12.48 -2.20 -12.92
CA PRO A 290 -13.54 -2.14 -11.93
C PRO A 290 -14.62 -3.21 -12.17
N ILE A 291 -15.35 -3.55 -11.12
CA ILE A 291 -16.73 -4.07 -11.19
C ILE A 291 -17.57 -2.93 -11.73
N HIS A 292 -18.48 -3.17 -12.67
CA HIS A 292 -19.28 -2.08 -13.24
C HIS A 292 -20.32 -1.59 -12.25
N GLU A 293 -20.71 -0.32 -12.37
CA GLU A 293 -21.70 0.27 -11.46
C GLU A 293 -23.06 -0.44 -11.52
N GLU A 294 -23.41 -0.98 -12.70
CA GLU A 294 -24.63 -1.76 -12.95
C GLU A 294 -24.64 -3.12 -12.23
N ASP A 295 -23.47 -3.72 -11.94
CA ASP A 295 -23.37 -5.01 -11.24
C ASP A 295 -23.81 -4.92 -9.77
N PHE A 296 -23.91 -3.70 -9.22
CA PHE A 296 -24.40 -3.44 -7.86
C PHE A 296 -25.92 -3.18 -7.82
N GLU A 297 -26.59 -3.14 -8.97
CA GLU A 297 -28.05 -3.00 -9.03
C GLU A 297 -28.74 -4.28 -8.56
N TRP A 298 -29.88 -4.12 -7.87
CA TRP A 298 -30.65 -5.26 -7.37
C TRP A 298 -31.00 -6.26 -8.47
N SER A 299 -31.34 -5.81 -9.68
CA SER A 299 -31.72 -6.68 -10.79
C SER A 299 -30.61 -7.66 -11.20
N GLU A 300 -29.35 -7.20 -11.22
CA GLU A 300 -28.22 -8.07 -11.58
C GLU A 300 -27.85 -9.00 -10.43
N ILE A 301 -27.92 -8.52 -9.18
CA ILE A 301 -27.69 -9.34 -7.99
C ILE A 301 -28.75 -10.45 -7.87
N GLU A 302 -30.02 -10.12 -8.02
CA GLU A 302 -31.14 -11.06 -7.98
C GLU A 302 -31.03 -12.11 -9.07
N LYS A 303 -30.65 -11.69 -10.28
CA LYS A 303 -30.37 -12.60 -11.39
C LYS A 303 -29.23 -13.57 -11.05
N ALA A 304 -28.11 -13.07 -10.54
CA ALA A 304 -26.97 -13.90 -10.16
C ALA A 304 -27.33 -14.90 -9.03
N ILE A 305 -28.15 -14.48 -8.07
CA ILE A 305 -28.67 -15.35 -7.00
C ILE A 305 -29.56 -16.43 -7.60
N ASN A 306 -30.48 -16.09 -8.49
CA ASN A 306 -31.40 -17.03 -9.13
C ASN A 306 -30.67 -18.06 -9.98
N GLU A 307 -29.63 -17.65 -10.71
CA GLU A 307 -28.79 -18.52 -11.54
C GLU A 307 -27.84 -19.41 -10.72
N SER A 308 -27.53 -19.06 -9.46
CA SER A 308 -26.56 -19.81 -8.65
C SER A 308 -27.08 -21.18 -8.21
N PRO A 309 -26.42 -22.29 -8.52
CA PRO A 309 -26.83 -23.62 -8.07
C PRO A 309 -26.57 -23.86 -6.58
N LEU A 310 -25.84 -22.96 -5.91
CA LEU A 310 -25.53 -23.08 -4.48
C LEU A 310 -26.64 -22.52 -3.57
N VAL A 311 -27.56 -21.73 -4.12
CA VAL A 311 -28.71 -21.19 -3.37
C VAL A 311 -29.89 -22.13 -3.60
N GLU A 312 -30.21 -22.94 -2.59
CA GLU A 312 -31.28 -23.95 -2.68
C GLU A 312 -32.68 -23.31 -2.56
N ASP A 313 -32.86 -22.43 -1.58
CA ASP A 313 -34.11 -21.70 -1.34
C ASP A 313 -34.04 -20.28 -1.96
N LYS A 314 -34.68 -20.12 -3.12
CA LYS A 314 -34.73 -18.83 -3.86
C LYS A 314 -35.78 -17.87 -3.33
N GLU A 315 -36.68 -18.33 -2.47
CA GLU A 315 -37.75 -17.49 -1.93
C GLU A 315 -37.38 -16.92 -0.56
N ASN A 316 -36.50 -17.59 0.18
CA ASN A 316 -36.13 -17.23 1.54
C ASN A 316 -34.61 -17.34 1.79
N TYR A 317 -33.84 -16.49 1.12
CA TYR A 317 -32.40 -16.31 1.36
C TYR A 317 -32.10 -14.99 2.09
N ARG A 318 -30.89 -14.88 2.64
CA ARG A 318 -30.40 -13.68 3.33
C ARG A 318 -29.08 -13.24 2.74
N ILE A 319 -28.98 -12.01 2.27
CA ILE A 319 -27.73 -11.40 1.81
C ILE A 319 -27.15 -10.57 2.96
N LYS A 320 -26.00 -10.98 3.49
CA LYS A 320 -25.45 -10.40 4.72
C LYS A 320 -24.33 -9.41 4.47
N LEU A 321 -23.37 -9.79 3.63
CA LEU A 321 -22.11 -9.08 3.49
C LEU A 321 -21.77 -8.90 2.01
N ALA A 322 -21.41 -7.69 1.61
CA ALA A 322 -20.68 -7.45 0.37
C ALA A 322 -19.20 -7.18 0.66
N VAL A 323 -18.30 -7.73 -0.14
CA VAL A 323 -16.85 -7.56 -0.01
C VAL A 323 -16.29 -7.01 -1.31
N ILE A 324 -15.67 -5.83 -1.24
CA ILE A 324 -15.10 -5.13 -2.39
C ILE A 324 -13.63 -4.83 -2.10
N THR A 325 -12.72 -5.21 -2.99
CA THR A 325 -11.30 -4.87 -2.87
C THR A 325 -11.09 -3.43 -3.36
N ASN A 326 -10.74 -2.50 -2.47
CA ASN A 326 -10.60 -1.08 -2.82
C ASN A 326 -9.38 -0.42 -2.17
N SER A 327 -8.39 0.09 -2.91
CA SER A 327 -8.25 0.04 -4.36
C SER A 327 -7.98 -1.37 -4.87
N THR A 328 -8.11 -1.57 -6.18
CA THR A 328 -7.48 -2.73 -6.82
C THR A 328 -5.95 -2.68 -6.65
N TYR A 329 -5.29 -3.80 -6.91
CA TYR A 329 -3.84 -3.91 -6.80
C TYR A 329 -3.09 -2.88 -7.68
N ASP A 330 -3.58 -2.66 -8.90
CA ASP A 330 -3.00 -1.72 -9.88
C ASP A 330 -3.43 -0.26 -9.64
N GLY A 331 -4.15 0.03 -8.55
CA GLY A 331 -4.49 1.39 -8.14
C GLY A 331 -5.80 1.95 -8.69
N LEU A 332 -6.80 1.11 -8.98
CA LEU A 332 -8.12 1.60 -9.32
C LEU A 332 -8.97 1.78 -8.06
N CYS A 333 -9.32 3.04 -7.76
CA CYS A 333 -10.05 3.44 -6.57
C CYS A 333 -11.52 3.70 -6.93
N TYR A 334 -12.42 2.90 -6.38
CA TYR A 334 -13.85 3.02 -6.62
C TYR A 334 -14.45 4.22 -5.88
N ASN A 335 -15.55 4.76 -6.40
CA ASN A 335 -16.42 5.64 -5.64
C ASN A 335 -17.21 4.79 -4.62
N ALA A 336 -16.66 4.70 -3.41
CA ALA A 336 -17.20 3.90 -2.32
C ALA A 336 -18.61 4.37 -1.93
N LYS A 337 -18.87 5.68 -1.99
CA LYS A 337 -20.20 6.25 -1.73
C LYS A 337 -21.23 5.74 -2.73
N THR A 338 -20.93 5.74 -4.03
CA THR A 338 -21.83 5.20 -5.06
C THR A 338 -22.14 3.71 -4.81
N ILE A 339 -21.15 2.91 -4.43
CA ILE A 339 -21.34 1.48 -4.11
C ILE A 339 -22.28 1.32 -2.91
N LEU A 340 -22.07 2.10 -1.84
CA LEU A 340 -22.90 2.05 -0.63
C LEU A 340 -24.34 2.50 -0.91
N ASP A 341 -24.53 3.52 -1.74
CA ASP A 341 -25.86 4.02 -2.14
C ASP A 341 -26.65 2.92 -2.89
N LYS A 342 -25.99 2.09 -3.70
CA LYS A 342 -26.65 0.96 -4.41
C LYS A 342 -26.92 -0.25 -3.53
N LEU A 343 -25.98 -0.55 -2.64
CA LEU A 343 -26.09 -1.68 -1.72
C LEU A 343 -26.97 -1.37 -0.50
N GLU A 344 -27.45 -0.12 -0.37
CA GLU A 344 -28.18 0.41 0.77
C GLU A 344 -29.17 -0.62 1.32
N LYS A 345 -30.14 -1.06 0.53
CA LYS A 345 -31.24 -1.95 0.99
C LYS A 345 -31.00 -3.43 0.70
N ILE A 346 -29.84 -3.78 0.17
CA ILE A 346 -29.53 -5.13 -0.30
C ILE A 346 -28.79 -5.92 0.77
N VAL A 347 -27.83 -5.29 1.45
CA VAL A 347 -26.95 -5.95 2.42
C VAL A 347 -27.02 -5.28 3.79
N ASP A 348 -26.62 -6.05 4.79
CA ASP A 348 -26.49 -5.60 6.16
C ASP A 348 -25.13 -4.95 6.46
N PHE A 349 -24.10 -5.45 5.78
CA PHE A 349 -22.70 -5.12 6.01
C PHE A 349 -21.96 -4.98 4.67
N VAL A 350 -21.02 -4.04 4.61
CA VAL A 350 -20.06 -3.92 3.50
C VAL A 350 -18.65 -3.92 4.07
N LEU A 351 -17.78 -4.77 3.55
CA LEU A 351 -16.36 -4.79 3.83
C LEU A 351 -15.61 -4.25 2.61
N PHE A 352 -14.99 -3.09 2.74
CA PHE A 352 -13.94 -2.67 1.83
C PHE A 352 -12.61 -3.29 2.30
N ASP A 353 -12.07 -4.22 1.51
CA ASP A 353 -10.71 -4.74 1.71
C ASP A 353 -9.73 -3.69 1.18
N GLU A 354 -9.35 -2.76 2.05
CA GLU A 354 -8.50 -1.61 1.77
C GLU A 354 -7.05 -1.86 2.18
N ALA A 355 -6.60 -3.12 2.10
CA ALA A 355 -5.26 -3.52 2.51
C ALA A 355 -4.15 -2.71 1.81
N TRP A 356 -4.39 -2.28 0.56
CA TRP A 356 -3.47 -1.49 -0.27
C TRP A 356 -3.75 0.02 -0.23
N TYR A 357 -4.60 0.49 0.68
CA TYR A 357 -5.21 1.82 0.55
C TYR A 357 -5.43 2.54 1.89
N ALA A 358 -4.65 2.16 2.91
CA ALA A 358 -4.74 2.67 4.27
C ALA A 358 -4.53 4.20 4.41
N TYR A 359 -3.91 4.84 3.42
CA TYR A 359 -3.59 6.26 3.42
C TYR A 359 -4.70 7.16 2.86
N ALA A 360 -5.74 6.59 2.24
CA ALA A 360 -6.70 7.33 1.42
C ALA A 360 -7.34 8.52 2.16
N LYS A 361 -7.65 8.36 3.45
CA LYS A 361 -8.25 9.41 4.27
C LYS A 361 -7.43 10.71 4.30
N PHE A 362 -6.10 10.60 4.26
CA PHE A 362 -5.21 11.71 4.59
C PHE A 362 -4.98 12.65 3.40
N HIS A 363 -5.63 12.41 2.25
CA HIS A 363 -5.47 13.25 1.07
C HIS A 363 -6.80 13.49 0.33
N ARG A 364 -7.06 14.74 -0.07
CA ARG A 364 -8.34 15.16 -0.67
C ARG A 364 -8.68 14.48 -1.99
N MET A 365 -7.66 14.04 -2.74
CA MET A 365 -7.79 13.31 -4.00
C MET A 365 -8.69 12.07 -3.88
N TYR A 366 -8.75 11.47 -2.70
CA TYR A 366 -9.46 10.21 -2.48
C TYR A 366 -10.82 10.39 -1.79
N MET A 367 -11.31 11.62 -1.63
CA MET A 367 -12.63 11.88 -1.05
C MET A 367 -13.72 11.06 -1.76
N SER A 368 -14.66 10.51 -0.98
CA SER A 368 -15.74 9.60 -1.42
C SER A 368 -15.28 8.22 -1.92
N ARG A 369 -13.97 7.94 -1.94
CA ARG A 369 -13.39 6.75 -2.58
C ARG A 369 -12.82 5.73 -1.61
N PHE A 370 -13.12 5.83 -0.32
CA PHE A 370 -12.73 4.88 0.72
C PHE A 370 -13.87 4.65 1.73
N GLY A 371 -13.87 3.51 2.41
CA GLY A 371 -14.98 3.07 3.27
C GLY A 371 -15.24 4.00 4.47
N MET A 372 -14.21 4.65 4.99
CA MET A 372 -14.32 5.59 6.12
C MET A 372 -14.59 7.04 5.69
N SER A 373 -14.92 7.29 4.42
CA SER A 373 -15.08 8.65 3.88
C SER A 373 -16.14 9.44 4.68
N PRO A 374 -15.87 10.71 5.03
CA PRO A 374 -16.74 11.49 5.93
C PRO A 374 -18.10 11.85 5.32
N ASP A 375 -18.23 11.83 4.00
CA ASP A 375 -19.42 12.20 3.22
C ASP A 375 -20.40 11.02 2.97
N ILE A 376 -20.13 9.85 3.55
CA ILE A 376 -21.04 8.69 3.53
C ILE A 376 -22.20 8.94 4.51
N ASP A 377 -23.44 8.84 4.01
CA ASP A 377 -24.68 9.00 4.78
C ASP A 377 -24.95 7.77 5.67
N ARG A 378 -24.52 7.87 6.93
CA ARG A 378 -24.60 6.79 7.93
C ARG A 378 -26.02 6.29 8.17
N GLU A 379 -27.02 7.17 8.13
CA GLU A 379 -28.41 6.83 8.42
C GLU A 379 -29.04 5.93 7.36
N LYS A 380 -28.45 5.89 6.15
CA LYS A 380 -28.90 5.04 5.05
C LYS A 380 -27.98 3.86 4.79
N SER A 381 -26.67 4.07 4.95
CA SER A 381 -25.66 3.08 4.58
C SER A 381 -25.74 1.80 5.43
N PRO A 382 -25.39 0.63 4.88
CA PRO A 382 -25.07 -0.54 5.68
C PRO A 382 -23.90 -0.25 6.63
N VAL A 383 -23.67 -1.11 7.62
CA VAL A 383 -22.45 -1.00 8.43
C VAL A 383 -21.24 -1.21 7.53
N VAL A 384 -20.26 -0.32 7.61
CA VAL A 384 -19.05 -0.37 6.79
C VAL A 384 -17.87 -0.82 7.63
N PHE A 385 -17.18 -1.84 7.16
CA PHE A 385 -15.87 -2.23 7.62
C PHE A 385 -14.84 -1.83 6.58
N SER A 386 -13.72 -1.27 7.03
CA SER A 386 -12.50 -1.16 6.22
C SER A 386 -11.37 -1.90 6.91
N THR A 387 -10.58 -2.64 6.15
CA THR A 387 -9.42 -3.36 6.71
C THR A 387 -8.14 -2.91 6.04
N HIS A 388 -7.18 -2.48 6.85
CA HIS A 388 -5.92 -1.90 6.40
C HIS A 388 -4.76 -2.80 6.76
N SER A 389 -3.92 -3.16 5.78
CA SER A 389 -2.60 -3.72 6.07
C SER A 389 -1.67 -2.54 6.32
N THR A 390 -1.62 -2.07 7.56
CA THR A 390 -0.83 -0.90 7.94
C THR A 390 0.63 -1.04 7.48
N HIS A 391 1.20 -2.24 7.55
CA HIS A 391 2.57 -2.53 7.11
C HIS A 391 2.83 -2.49 5.59
N LYS A 392 1.80 -2.36 4.74
CA LYS A 392 2.00 -2.31 3.28
C LYS A 392 2.38 -0.93 2.79
N LEU A 393 1.52 0.05 3.06
CA LEU A 393 1.67 1.42 2.54
C LEU A 393 1.63 2.51 3.61
N LEU A 394 1.49 2.13 4.88
CA LEU A 394 1.88 2.96 6.02
C LEU A 394 3.14 2.36 6.67
N ALA A 395 3.58 2.91 7.80
CA ALA A 395 4.80 2.49 8.50
C ALA A 395 4.49 1.65 9.75
N ALA A 396 4.36 0.33 9.59
CA ALA A 396 4.19 -0.62 10.70
C ALA A 396 4.95 -1.92 10.45
N PHE A 397 5.22 -2.70 11.52
CA PHE A 397 5.81 -4.02 11.36
C PHE A 397 4.86 -4.97 10.62
N SER A 398 5.42 -5.90 9.86
CA SER A 398 4.65 -6.95 9.19
C SER A 398 3.70 -7.64 10.16
N GLN A 399 2.55 -8.08 9.65
CA GLN A 399 1.38 -8.53 10.42
C GLN A 399 0.59 -7.42 11.13
N GLY A 400 1.10 -6.20 11.26
CA GLY A 400 0.30 -5.06 11.73
C GLY A 400 -0.86 -4.77 10.77
N SER A 401 -2.09 -4.79 11.28
CA SER A 401 -3.32 -4.49 10.55
C SER A 401 -4.32 -3.77 11.44
N MET A 402 -5.23 -3.02 10.84
CA MET A 402 -6.34 -2.35 11.54
C MET A 402 -7.67 -2.74 10.92
N ILE A 403 -8.69 -2.94 11.76
CA ILE A 403 -10.09 -3.00 11.33
C ILE A 403 -10.74 -1.69 11.74
N HIS A 404 -11.31 -0.96 10.80
CA HIS A 404 -12.06 0.25 11.02
C HIS A 404 -13.55 -0.02 10.84
N VAL A 405 -14.36 0.43 11.79
CA VAL A 405 -15.81 0.26 11.78
C VAL A 405 -16.47 1.61 11.63
N LYS A 406 -17.38 1.75 10.67
CA LYS A 406 -18.30 2.88 10.56
C LYS A 406 -19.71 2.34 10.72
N ASP A 407 -20.39 2.78 11.77
CA ASP A 407 -21.79 2.44 12.00
C ASP A 407 -22.65 2.95 10.84
N GLY A 408 -23.67 2.17 10.51
CA GLY A 408 -24.67 2.51 9.49
C GLY A 408 -26.07 2.56 10.09
N ARG A 409 -27.06 2.03 9.37
CA ARG A 409 -28.45 1.84 9.86
C ARG A 409 -28.57 1.08 11.18
N LYS A 410 -27.52 0.34 11.55
CA LYS A 410 -27.38 -0.32 12.84
C LYS A 410 -25.96 -0.10 13.35
N ARG A 411 -25.80 -0.20 14.66
CA ARG A 411 -24.49 -0.15 15.29
C ARG A 411 -23.86 -1.52 15.36
N VAL A 412 -22.53 -1.57 15.34
CA VAL A 412 -21.79 -2.78 15.68
C VAL A 412 -21.85 -3.00 17.18
N ASP A 413 -22.25 -4.20 17.59
CA ASP A 413 -22.22 -4.59 19.00
C ASP A 413 -20.79 -5.00 19.36
N HIS A 414 -20.12 -4.19 20.18
CA HIS A 414 -18.72 -4.42 20.56
C HIS A 414 -18.50 -5.79 21.19
N GLY A 415 -19.38 -6.22 22.10
CA GLY A 415 -19.23 -7.52 22.78
C GLY A 415 -19.26 -8.70 21.80
N ARG A 416 -20.24 -8.72 20.89
CA ARG A 416 -20.34 -9.74 19.83
C ARG A 416 -19.20 -9.66 18.82
N PHE A 417 -18.75 -8.46 18.48
CA PHE A 417 -17.60 -8.30 17.59
C PHE A 417 -16.32 -8.81 18.27
N ASN A 418 -16.16 -8.55 19.57
CA ASN A 418 -14.99 -8.98 20.31
C ASN A 418 -14.92 -10.52 20.44
N GLU A 419 -16.05 -11.23 20.52
CA GLU A 419 -16.05 -12.70 20.44
C GLU A 419 -15.43 -13.20 19.12
N ALA A 420 -15.81 -12.61 17.99
CA ALA A 420 -15.20 -12.95 16.69
C ALA A 420 -13.73 -12.52 16.60
N TYR A 421 -13.37 -11.39 17.22
CA TYR A 421 -11.98 -10.91 17.32
C TYR A 421 -11.11 -11.90 18.09
N MET A 422 -11.50 -12.28 19.32
CA MET A 422 -10.75 -13.20 20.17
C MET A 422 -10.57 -14.59 19.56
N MET A 423 -11.51 -15.08 18.74
CA MET A 423 -11.37 -16.37 18.02
C MET A 423 -10.13 -16.44 17.11
N HIS A 424 -9.63 -15.30 16.65
CA HIS A 424 -8.54 -15.25 15.68
C HIS A 424 -7.24 -14.64 16.21
N MET A 425 -7.25 -14.13 17.43
CA MET A 425 -6.12 -13.43 18.03
C MET A 425 -5.34 -14.36 18.98
N SER A 426 -4.02 -14.17 19.03
CA SER A 426 -3.18 -14.84 20.03
C SER A 426 -3.48 -14.28 21.41
N THR A 427 -3.52 -15.14 22.43
CA THR A 427 -3.54 -14.73 23.85
C THR A 427 -2.21 -14.16 24.34
N SER A 428 -1.19 -14.16 23.48
CA SER A 428 0.11 -13.51 23.71
C SER A 428 0.49 -12.76 22.43
N PRO A 429 -0.09 -11.56 22.19
CA PRO A 429 0.22 -10.76 21.03
C PRO A 429 1.63 -10.15 21.16
N GLN A 430 2.30 -9.89 20.04
CA GLN A 430 3.61 -9.26 20.04
C GLN A 430 3.45 -7.73 20.18
N TYR A 431 3.89 -7.18 21.32
CA TYR A 431 3.67 -5.78 21.70
C TYR A 431 4.42 -4.81 20.79
N ALA A 432 5.54 -5.21 20.20
CA ALA A 432 6.23 -4.42 19.18
C ALA A 432 5.33 -4.13 17.96
N ILE A 433 4.48 -5.08 17.56
CA ILE A 433 3.52 -4.87 16.46
C ILE A 433 2.45 -3.86 16.87
N ILE A 434 1.92 -3.97 18.09
CA ILE A 434 0.94 -3.03 18.66
C ILE A 434 1.52 -1.62 18.70
N ALA A 435 2.75 -1.45 19.21
CA ALA A 435 3.45 -0.17 19.22
C ALA A 435 3.63 0.39 17.81
N SER A 436 3.98 -0.44 16.83
CA SER A 436 4.11 0.01 15.44
C SER A 436 2.77 0.47 14.84
N LEU A 437 1.64 -0.12 15.24
CA LEU A 437 0.31 0.31 14.82
C LEU A 437 -0.08 1.65 15.45
N ASP A 438 0.19 1.82 16.74
CA ASP A 438 -0.05 3.06 17.48
C ASP A 438 0.77 4.22 16.88
N VAL A 439 2.05 3.98 16.61
CA VAL A 439 2.94 4.92 15.91
C VAL A 439 2.46 5.22 14.50
N ALA A 440 2.08 4.21 13.72
CA ALA A 440 1.59 4.41 12.36
C ALA A 440 0.36 5.33 12.32
N ALA A 441 -0.57 5.16 13.26
CA ALA A 441 -1.72 6.06 13.39
C ALA A 441 -1.26 7.48 13.73
N LYS A 442 -0.41 7.64 14.75
CA LYS A 442 0.09 8.95 15.17
C LYS A 442 0.85 9.68 14.07
N MET A 443 1.66 8.99 13.26
CA MET A 443 2.35 9.56 12.09
C MET A 443 1.38 10.17 11.08
N MET A 444 0.18 9.60 10.95
CA MET A 444 -0.85 10.08 10.03
C MET A 444 -1.76 11.17 10.63
N ALA A 445 -1.58 11.53 11.90
CA ALA A 445 -2.43 12.50 12.57
C ALA A 445 -2.18 13.93 12.06
N GLY A 446 -3.25 14.68 11.81
CA GLY A 446 -3.19 16.10 11.47
C GLY A 446 -2.46 16.39 10.15
N ASN A 447 -1.74 17.52 10.12
CA ASN A 447 -1.03 17.98 8.92
C ASN A 447 0.14 17.09 8.53
N ALA A 448 0.75 16.38 9.48
CA ALA A 448 1.88 15.49 9.20
C ALA A 448 1.48 14.35 8.25
N GLY A 449 0.34 13.70 8.51
CA GLY A 449 -0.19 12.65 7.63
C GLY A 449 -0.49 13.15 6.23
N LYS A 450 -1.15 14.31 6.13
CA LYS A 450 -1.40 14.95 4.83
C LYS A 450 -0.09 15.22 4.09
N PHE A 451 0.87 15.86 4.74
CA PHE A 451 2.17 16.19 4.16
C PHE A 451 2.90 14.94 3.63
N LEU A 452 2.92 13.84 4.40
CA LEU A 452 3.57 12.59 4.00
C LEU A 452 2.93 11.98 2.73
N ILE A 453 1.60 12.06 2.60
CA ILE A 453 0.90 11.57 1.41
C ILE A 453 1.03 12.54 0.22
N ASP A 454 0.95 13.85 0.46
CA ASP A 454 1.22 14.89 -0.54
C ASP A 454 2.60 14.68 -1.19
N GLU A 455 3.65 14.46 -0.38
CA GLU A 455 5.01 14.20 -0.87
C GLU A 455 5.06 12.92 -1.71
N THR A 456 4.43 11.85 -1.24
CA THR A 456 4.41 10.55 -1.94
C THR A 456 3.70 10.66 -3.31
N ILE A 457 2.55 11.35 -3.36
CA ILE A 457 1.82 11.61 -4.60
C ILE A 457 2.65 12.46 -5.55
N GLN A 458 3.25 13.53 -5.04
CA GLN A 458 4.07 14.44 -5.84
C GLN A 458 5.27 13.72 -6.48
N GLU A 459 6.01 12.91 -5.72
CA GLU A 459 7.15 12.13 -6.22
C GLU A 459 6.71 11.11 -7.29
N ALA A 460 5.56 10.47 -7.10
CA ALA A 460 5.00 9.56 -8.10
C ALA A 460 4.65 10.30 -9.40
N ILE A 461 4.03 11.48 -9.31
CA ILE A 461 3.70 12.33 -10.47
C ILE A 461 4.97 12.80 -11.19
N ILE A 462 5.99 13.25 -10.45
CA ILE A 462 7.28 13.66 -11.03
C ILE A 462 7.91 12.50 -11.80
N PHE A 463 7.93 11.30 -11.23
CA PHE A 463 8.46 10.11 -11.91
C PHE A 463 7.66 9.79 -13.19
N ARG A 464 6.33 9.85 -13.13
CA ARG A 464 5.43 9.66 -14.28
C ARG A 464 5.73 10.64 -15.42
N LYS A 465 5.83 11.94 -15.09
CA LYS A 465 6.17 13.01 -16.04
C LYS A 465 7.55 12.78 -16.66
N LYS A 466 8.54 12.45 -15.83
CA LYS A 466 9.92 12.17 -16.27
C LYS A 466 9.99 10.99 -17.25
N MET A 467 9.25 9.91 -16.99
CA MET A 467 9.21 8.75 -17.89
C MET A 467 8.63 9.10 -19.27
N LYS A 468 7.60 9.96 -19.33
CA LYS A 468 7.05 10.45 -20.60
C LYS A 468 8.02 11.39 -21.32
N HIS A 469 8.58 12.38 -20.62
CA HIS A 469 9.55 13.31 -21.19
C HIS A 469 10.76 12.60 -21.81
N LEU A 470 11.31 11.60 -21.11
CA LEU A 470 12.43 10.82 -21.62
C LEU A 470 12.09 10.02 -22.87
N LYS A 471 10.85 9.52 -22.98
CA LYS A 471 10.40 8.86 -24.20
C LYS A 471 10.44 9.82 -25.39
N GLU A 472 9.90 11.02 -25.23
CA GLU A 472 9.87 12.05 -26.28
C GLU A 472 11.29 12.54 -26.66
N GLU A 473 12.15 12.69 -25.66
CA GLU A 473 13.56 13.05 -25.87
C GLU A 473 14.30 11.96 -26.66
N ILE A 474 14.13 10.68 -26.31
CA ILE A 474 14.74 9.55 -27.03
C ILE A 474 14.18 9.46 -28.45
N GLU A 475 12.87 9.58 -28.64
CA GLU A 475 12.23 9.48 -29.95
C GLU A 475 12.64 10.62 -30.90
N SER A 476 12.94 11.82 -30.36
CA SER A 476 13.36 12.99 -31.14
C SER A 476 14.87 13.04 -31.42
N LYS A 477 15.73 12.67 -30.46
CA LYS A 477 17.19 12.78 -30.58
C LYS A 477 17.85 11.56 -31.22
N GLU A 478 17.27 10.38 -31.10
CA GLU A 478 17.91 9.16 -31.58
C GLU A 478 17.80 9.03 -33.11
N SER A 479 18.94 8.92 -33.78
CA SER A 479 19.02 8.81 -35.24
C SER A 479 18.68 7.39 -35.72
N GLU A 480 19.03 6.37 -34.95
CA GLU A 480 18.81 4.98 -35.31
C GLU A 480 17.39 4.54 -34.94
N ARG A 481 16.56 4.23 -35.95
CA ARG A 481 15.16 3.80 -35.74
C ARG A 481 15.01 2.64 -34.75
N LYS A 482 15.96 1.70 -34.73
CA LYS A 482 15.96 0.54 -33.82
C LYS A 482 16.19 0.92 -32.35
N ARG A 483 16.80 2.07 -32.08
CA ARG A 483 17.07 2.61 -30.74
C ARG A 483 16.01 3.60 -30.27
N ARG A 484 15.05 3.98 -31.13
CA ARG A 484 13.89 4.83 -30.80
C ARG A 484 12.82 4.06 -30.02
N TRP A 485 13.16 3.66 -28.81
CA TRP A 485 12.21 3.05 -27.89
C TRP A 485 12.53 3.44 -26.45
N TRP A 486 11.46 3.57 -25.67
CA TRP A 486 11.50 3.71 -24.23
C TRP A 486 10.32 2.98 -23.60
N LEU A 487 10.33 2.89 -22.28
CA LEU A 487 9.21 2.38 -21.49
C LEU A 487 8.10 3.43 -21.43
N GLU A 488 6.86 2.97 -21.33
CA GLU A 488 5.67 3.84 -21.21
C GLU A 488 5.08 3.73 -19.80
N ILE A 489 4.26 4.71 -19.42
CA ILE A 489 3.45 4.64 -18.20
C ILE A 489 1.99 4.46 -18.58
N TRP A 490 1.30 3.57 -17.86
CA TRP A 490 -0.14 3.42 -17.96
C TRP A 490 -0.83 4.53 -17.16
N GLN A 491 -1.28 5.56 -17.87
CA GLN A 491 -1.90 6.79 -17.33
C GLN A 491 -2.62 7.59 -18.42
N PRO A 492 -3.43 8.60 -18.05
CA PRO A 492 -3.95 9.59 -19.00
C PRO A 492 -2.83 10.29 -19.76
N GLU A 493 -3.02 10.52 -21.07
CA GLU A 493 -2.09 11.34 -21.86
C GLU A 493 -2.43 12.82 -21.79
N LYS A 494 -3.74 13.10 -21.86
CA LYS A 494 -4.31 14.44 -21.86
C LYS A 494 -5.39 14.51 -20.81
N VAL A 495 -5.46 15.64 -20.13
CA VAL A 495 -6.47 15.91 -19.11
C VAL A 495 -7.19 17.22 -19.42
N SER A 496 -8.50 17.21 -19.25
CA SER A 496 -9.33 18.40 -19.43
C SER A 496 -9.59 19.02 -18.08
N ILE A 497 -9.07 20.23 -17.88
CA ILE A 497 -9.19 21.02 -16.66
C ILE A 497 -10.14 22.17 -16.93
N GLU A 498 -11.13 22.34 -16.06
CA GLU A 498 -11.91 23.58 -16.00
C GLU A 498 -11.05 24.70 -15.41
N THR A 499 -10.83 25.75 -16.21
CA THR A 499 -10.08 26.94 -15.82
C THR A 499 -10.96 27.95 -15.06
N GLU A 500 -10.36 28.92 -14.38
CA GLU A 500 -11.07 29.91 -13.54
C GLU A 500 -12.15 30.71 -14.30
N ASP A 501 -12.04 30.80 -15.62
CA ASP A 501 -13.01 31.40 -16.54
C ASP A 501 -14.22 30.48 -16.88
N GLY A 502 -14.32 29.31 -16.25
CA GLY A 502 -15.36 28.29 -16.48
C GLY A 502 -15.21 27.53 -17.80
N GLN A 503 -14.12 27.73 -18.54
CA GLN A 503 -13.86 26.99 -19.78
C GLN A 503 -13.12 25.68 -19.50
N ARG A 504 -13.48 24.60 -20.20
CA ARG A 504 -12.69 23.36 -20.19
C ARG A 504 -11.59 23.42 -21.24
N LYS A 505 -10.33 23.44 -20.78
CA LYS A 505 -9.14 23.35 -21.64
C LYS A 505 -8.48 21.99 -21.46
N THR A 506 -7.94 21.45 -22.55
CA THR A 506 -7.25 20.17 -22.55
C THR A 506 -5.75 20.40 -22.65
N PHE A 507 -5.01 19.79 -21.75
CA PHE A 507 -3.56 19.89 -21.65
C PHE A 507 -2.95 18.49 -21.72
N ASP A 508 -1.72 18.39 -22.19
CA ASP A 508 -0.91 17.20 -21.97
C ASP A 508 -0.56 17.13 -20.46
N LEU A 509 -0.61 15.93 -19.88
CA LEU A 509 -0.51 15.76 -18.42
C LEU A 509 0.81 16.31 -17.86
N GLU A 510 1.89 16.19 -18.61
CA GLU A 510 3.24 16.64 -18.27
C GLU A 510 3.43 18.16 -18.30
N ASP A 511 2.58 18.88 -19.04
CA ASP A 511 2.63 20.35 -19.09
C ASP A 511 1.98 20.98 -17.87
N ILE A 512 1.27 20.20 -17.06
CA ILE A 512 0.61 20.67 -15.84
C ILE A 512 1.58 20.50 -14.67
N ASP A 513 1.65 21.55 -13.86
CA ASP A 513 2.43 21.55 -12.63
C ASP A 513 1.97 20.44 -11.67
N GLU A 514 2.92 19.69 -11.10
CA GLU A 514 2.65 18.59 -10.19
C GLU A 514 1.88 19.02 -8.93
N SER A 515 2.05 20.27 -8.46
CA SER A 515 1.30 20.83 -7.34
C SER A 515 -0.19 20.97 -7.64
N ILE A 516 -0.57 21.11 -8.91
CA ILE A 516 -1.95 21.12 -9.35
C ILE A 516 -2.45 19.68 -9.49
N LEU A 517 -1.68 18.81 -10.16
CA LEU A 517 -2.08 17.42 -10.43
C LEU A 517 -2.32 16.60 -9.16
N LYS A 518 -1.51 16.82 -8.11
CA LYS A 518 -1.66 16.12 -6.83
C LYS A 518 -3.00 16.41 -6.18
N ASP A 519 -3.66 17.50 -6.55
CA ASP A 519 -4.83 18.04 -5.88
C ASP A 519 -6.10 18.03 -6.75
N ARG A 520 -6.00 17.49 -7.97
CA ARG A 520 -7.07 17.45 -8.98
C ARG A 520 -7.45 16.00 -9.31
N PRO A 521 -8.38 15.38 -8.56
CA PRO A 521 -8.76 13.99 -8.80
C PRO A 521 -9.36 13.77 -10.20
N ASP A 522 -10.00 14.78 -10.77
CA ASP A 522 -10.59 14.76 -12.12
C ASP A 522 -9.57 14.54 -13.25
N CYS A 523 -8.28 14.82 -13.00
CA CYS A 523 -7.19 14.52 -13.92
C CYS A 523 -6.88 13.01 -13.99
N TRP A 524 -7.34 12.23 -13.01
CA TRP A 524 -7.01 10.80 -12.84
C TRP A 524 -8.22 9.88 -13.02
N TYR A 525 -9.39 10.43 -13.34
CA TYR A 525 -10.58 9.64 -13.60
C TYR A 525 -10.46 8.83 -14.88
N LEU A 526 -10.90 7.58 -14.84
CA LEU A 526 -11.06 6.77 -16.03
C LEU A 526 -12.36 7.18 -16.71
N LYS A 527 -12.28 7.91 -17.82
CA LYS A 527 -13.47 8.37 -18.55
C LYS A 527 -13.90 7.35 -19.60
N ALA A 528 -15.21 7.29 -19.87
CA ALA A 528 -15.75 6.35 -20.85
C ALA A 528 -15.03 6.43 -22.21
N ASN A 529 -14.62 5.27 -22.73
CA ASN A 529 -14.02 5.11 -24.06
C ASN A 529 -12.68 5.83 -24.27
N GLU A 530 -11.94 6.21 -23.23
CA GLU A 530 -10.56 6.64 -23.41
C GLU A 530 -9.64 5.42 -23.67
N ASP A 531 -8.82 5.54 -24.71
CA ASP A 531 -7.99 4.43 -25.19
C ASP A 531 -6.87 4.01 -24.22
N TRP A 532 -6.45 4.91 -23.31
CA TRP A 532 -5.27 4.67 -22.47
C TRP A 532 -5.50 3.57 -21.43
N HIS A 533 -6.69 3.50 -20.83
CA HIS A 533 -7.00 2.52 -19.78
C HIS A 533 -7.51 1.19 -20.35
N GLY A 534 -8.16 1.19 -21.52
CA GLY A 534 -8.51 -0.03 -22.26
C GLY A 534 -9.69 -0.83 -21.70
N PHE A 535 -10.57 -0.21 -20.91
CA PHE A 535 -11.76 -0.86 -20.32
C PHE A 535 -13.06 -0.59 -21.11
N GLY A 536 -13.02 0.25 -22.14
CA GLY A 536 -14.19 0.55 -22.97
C GLY A 536 -15.20 1.45 -22.24
N LYS A 537 -16.45 1.00 -22.13
CA LYS A 537 -17.51 1.75 -21.44
C LYS A 537 -17.24 1.73 -19.93
N LEU A 538 -17.19 2.91 -19.34
CA LEU A 538 -17.09 3.13 -17.90
C LEU A 538 -18.03 4.25 -17.50
N GLU A 539 -18.49 4.23 -16.27
CA GLU A 539 -19.31 5.26 -15.66
C GLU A 539 -18.47 6.48 -15.29
N ASN A 540 -19.05 7.67 -15.45
CA ASN A 540 -18.34 8.91 -15.14
C ASN A 540 -18.13 9.06 -13.62
N ASP A 541 -16.97 9.58 -13.21
CA ASP A 541 -16.62 9.81 -11.79
C ASP A 541 -16.71 8.54 -10.91
N TYR A 542 -16.66 7.36 -11.53
CA TYR A 542 -16.79 6.11 -10.80
C TYR A 542 -15.42 5.58 -10.34
N VAL A 543 -14.38 5.67 -11.17
CA VAL A 543 -13.06 5.11 -10.87
C VAL A 543 -11.95 6.14 -11.07
N LEU A 544 -11.05 6.22 -10.10
CA LEU A 544 -9.83 7.03 -10.13
C LEU A 544 -8.60 6.12 -10.21
N LEU A 545 -7.60 6.50 -11.02
CA LEU A 545 -6.27 5.91 -10.98
C LEU A 545 -5.42 6.56 -9.88
N ASP A 546 -4.99 5.78 -8.91
CA ASP A 546 -4.11 6.23 -7.84
C ASP A 546 -2.71 6.60 -8.38
N PRO A 547 -2.26 7.87 -8.25
CA PRO A 547 -0.97 8.29 -8.77
C PRO A 547 0.21 7.50 -8.22
N ILE A 548 0.13 7.00 -6.97
CA ILE A 548 1.27 6.32 -6.33
C ILE A 548 1.46 4.87 -6.81
N LYS A 549 0.49 4.33 -7.57
CA LYS A 549 0.51 2.98 -8.15
C LYS A 549 0.96 3.06 -9.61
N VAL A 550 2.27 3.05 -9.84
CA VAL A 550 2.86 3.34 -11.15
C VAL A 550 3.05 2.06 -11.96
N THR A 551 2.19 1.85 -12.94
CA THR A 551 2.32 0.73 -13.89
C THR A 551 3.17 1.15 -15.08
N VAL A 552 4.36 0.56 -15.21
CA VAL A 552 5.28 0.74 -16.33
C VAL A 552 4.98 -0.31 -17.39
N MET A 553 4.87 0.09 -18.65
CA MET A 553 4.64 -0.78 -19.81
C MET A 553 5.91 -0.92 -20.64
N THR A 554 6.22 -2.15 -21.03
CA THR A 554 7.33 -2.45 -21.94
C THR A 554 6.85 -2.52 -23.39
N PRO A 555 7.72 -2.26 -24.38
CA PRO A 555 7.37 -2.44 -25.79
C PRO A 555 6.91 -3.87 -26.08
N GLY A 556 5.95 -4.04 -26.97
CA GLY A 556 5.50 -5.36 -27.44
C GLY A 556 4.01 -5.46 -27.62
N ILE A 557 3.25 -4.64 -26.91
CA ILE A 557 1.81 -4.49 -27.10
C ILE A 557 1.43 -3.03 -27.26
N THR A 558 0.38 -2.76 -28.04
CA THR A 558 -0.29 -1.46 -28.00
C THR A 558 -1.19 -1.39 -26.78
N ARG A 559 -1.62 -0.18 -26.39
CA ARG A 559 -2.57 0.03 -25.29
C ARG A 559 -3.90 -0.70 -25.50
N GLN A 560 -4.32 -0.85 -26.76
CA GLN A 560 -5.50 -1.61 -27.16
C GLN A 560 -5.27 -3.14 -27.14
N GLY A 561 -4.05 -3.62 -26.85
CA GLY A 561 -3.74 -5.04 -26.76
C GLY A 561 -3.26 -5.72 -28.03
N ARG A 562 -2.93 -4.95 -29.07
CA ARG A 562 -2.38 -5.53 -30.31
C ARG A 562 -0.90 -5.83 -30.10
N MET A 563 -0.52 -7.09 -30.29
CA MET A 563 0.89 -7.50 -30.28
C MET A 563 1.62 -6.85 -31.46
N ARG A 564 2.75 -6.20 -31.19
CA ARG A 564 3.66 -5.65 -32.21
C ARG A 564 4.49 -6.79 -32.83
N ASP A 565 5.29 -6.48 -33.85
CA ASP A 565 6.21 -7.47 -34.45
C ASP A 565 7.46 -7.70 -33.62
N TRP A 566 7.78 -6.77 -32.70
CA TRP A 566 8.89 -6.85 -31.77
C TRP A 566 8.42 -6.40 -30.38
N GLY A 567 9.10 -6.86 -29.34
CA GLY A 567 8.80 -6.47 -27.97
C GLY A 567 9.82 -6.98 -26.97
N ILE A 568 9.73 -6.44 -25.76
CA ILE A 568 10.56 -6.74 -24.61
C ILE A 568 9.60 -7.22 -23.51
N PRO A 569 9.49 -8.53 -23.27
CA PRO A 569 8.68 -9.05 -22.18
C PRO A 569 9.12 -8.49 -20.82
N ALA A 570 8.16 -8.06 -20.00
CA ALA A 570 8.42 -7.41 -18.72
C ALA A 570 9.18 -8.30 -17.73
N THR A 571 8.97 -9.62 -17.76
CA THR A 571 9.71 -10.58 -16.92
C THR A 571 11.24 -10.48 -17.10
N ILE A 572 11.72 -10.14 -18.29
CA ILE A 572 13.17 -9.97 -18.55
C ILE A 572 13.66 -8.70 -17.84
N VAL A 573 12.91 -7.59 -17.95
CA VAL A 573 13.24 -6.32 -17.30
C VAL A 573 13.20 -6.46 -15.77
N THR A 574 12.16 -7.12 -15.23
CA THR A 574 11.99 -7.27 -13.78
C THR A 574 13.01 -8.24 -13.18
N THR A 575 13.42 -9.27 -13.92
CA THR A 575 14.55 -10.13 -13.53
C THR A 575 15.85 -9.34 -13.50
N PHE A 576 16.10 -8.49 -14.51
CA PHE A 576 17.30 -7.63 -14.55
C PHE A 576 17.36 -6.66 -13.36
N LEU A 577 16.22 -6.03 -13.04
CA LEU A 577 16.12 -5.14 -11.89
C LEU A 577 16.38 -5.89 -10.57
N ARG A 578 15.82 -7.10 -10.42
CA ARG A 578 16.00 -7.93 -9.22
C ARG A 578 17.47 -8.29 -8.98
N ASP A 579 18.19 -8.67 -10.03
CA ASP A 579 19.61 -9.02 -9.95
C ASP A 579 20.50 -7.81 -9.54
N ARG A 580 19.95 -6.59 -9.64
CA ARG A 580 20.59 -5.34 -9.22
C ARG A 580 20.02 -4.76 -7.91
N GLY A 581 19.26 -5.58 -7.16
CA GLY A 581 18.71 -5.18 -5.87
C GLY A 581 17.45 -4.31 -5.95
N ILE A 582 16.78 -4.25 -7.11
CA ILE A 582 15.52 -3.52 -7.29
C ILE A 582 14.39 -4.54 -7.48
N VAL A 583 13.56 -4.68 -6.46
CA VAL A 583 12.38 -5.56 -6.51
C VAL A 583 11.16 -4.73 -6.90
N VAL A 584 10.44 -5.19 -7.93
CA VAL A 584 9.14 -4.62 -8.32
C VAL A 584 8.02 -5.40 -7.64
N GLU A 585 6.88 -4.75 -7.46
CA GLU A 585 5.77 -5.31 -6.70
C GLU A 585 5.03 -6.41 -7.47
N LYS A 586 4.73 -6.16 -8.74
CA LYS A 586 4.05 -7.11 -9.64
C LYS A 586 4.64 -7.06 -11.02
N SER A 587 4.77 -8.22 -11.66
CA SER A 587 5.17 -8.34 -13.06
C SER A 587 4.08 -9.03 -13.87
N GLY A 588 3.63 -8.36 -14.93
CA GLY A 588 2.84 -8.90 -16.03
C GLY A 588 3.74 -9.38 -17.19
N HIS A 589 3.13 -9.67 -18.34
CA HIS A 589 3.89 -10.03 -19.54
C HIS A 589 4.54 -8.82 -20.24
N TYR A 590 3.89 -7.66 -20.19
CA TYR A 590 4.37 -6.40 -20.81
C TYR A 590 4.15 -5.18 -19.92
N SER A 591 3.93 -5.40 -18.64
CA SER A 591 3.84 -4.34 -17.65
C SER A 591 4.38 -4.81 -16.31
N PHE A 592 4.79 -3.89 -15.46
CA PHE A 592 5.12 -4.15 -14.06
C PHE A 592 4.73 -2.96 -13.20
N LEU A 593 4.39 -3.22 -11.93
CA LEU A 593 3.92 -2.23 -10.98
C LEU A 593 5.06 -1.82 -10.04
N ILE A 594 5.19 -0.52 -9.84
CA ILE A 594 6.03 0.10 -8.82
C ILE A 594 5.12 0.82 -7.83
N LEU A 595 5.36 0.60 -6.54
CA LEU A 595 4.69 1.29 -5.47
C LEU A 595 5.54 2.46 -4.98
N PHE A 596 4.97 3.66 -5.01
CA PHE A 596 5.47 4.81 -4.28
C PHE A 596 4.83 4.76 -2.89
N SER A 597 5.63 4.55 -1.85
CA SER A 597 5.19 4.48 -0.46
C SER A 597 5.86 5.55 0.39
N LEU A 598 5.40 5.72 1.63
CA LEU A 598 5.97 6.66 2.60
C LEU A 598 7.49 6.47 2.83
N GLY A 599 8.01 5.25 2.62
CA GLY A 599 9.43 4.93 2.78
C GLY A 599 10.29 5.21 1.54
N LEU A 600 9.72 5.81 0.50
CA LEU A 600 10.47 6.17 -0.70
C LEU A 600 11.28 7.45 -0.46
N THR A 601 12.58 7.39 -0.71
CA THR A 601 13.46 8.56 -0.71
C THR A 601 13.62 9.08 -2.13
N LYS A 602 13.80 10.39 -2.33
CA LYS A 602 14.03 11.01 -3.65
C LYS A 602 15.15 10.33 -4.49
N GLY A 603 16.17 9.75 -3.83
CA GLY A 603 17.25 9.01 -4.52
C GLY A 603 16.86 7.64 -5.11
N LYS A 604 15.79 6.99 -4.62
CA LYS A 604 15.38 5.65 -5.07
C LYS A 604 14.84 5.67 -6.51
N SER A 605 14.01 6.67 -6.85
CA SER A 605 13.47 6.82 -8.21
C SER A 605 14.57 7.10 -9.24
N GLY A 606 15.59 7.87 -8.86
CA GLY A 606 16.78 8.11 -9.67
C GLY A 606 17.59 6.84 -9.95
N THR A 607 17.78 5.99 -8.94
CA THR A 607 18.48 4.70 -9.08
C THR A 607 17.73 3.76 -10.01
N LEU A 608 16.41 3.62 -9.83
CA LEU A 608 15.57 2.85 -10.74
C LEU A 608 15.72 3.34 -12.18
N LEU A 609 15.63 4.65 -12.40
CA LEU A 609 15.75 5.21 -13.74
C LEU A 609 17.11 4.93 -14.38
N ALA A 610 18.21 5.04 -13.62
CA ALA A 610 19.55 4.72 -14.09
C ALA A 610 19.68 3.25 -14.50
N GLU A 611 19.04 2.34 -13.76
CA GLU A 611 19.04 0.91 -14.11
C GLU A 611 18.18 0.61 -15.34
N LEU A 612 17.05 1.30 -15.53
CA LEU A 612 16.26 1.19 -16.77
C LEU A 612 17.05 1.68 -17.98
N PHE A 613 17.85 2.75 -17.84
CA PHE A 613 18.78 3.19 -18.89
C PHE A 613 19.88 2.17 -19.16
N THR A 614 20.42 1.56 -18.11
CA THR A 614 21.43 0.50 -18.25
C THR A 614 20.86 -0.71 -18.99
N PHE A 615 19.63 -1.13 -18.66
CA PHE A 615 18.93 -2.18 -19.39
C PHE A 615 18.76 -1.81 -20.87
N LYS A 616 18.29 -0.59 -21.16
CA LYS A 616 18.14 -0.12 -22.54
C LYS A 616 19.47 -0.14 -23.29
N LYS A 617 20.56 0.34 -22.68
CA LYS A 617 21.89 0.34 -23.29
C LYS A 617 22.33 -1.09 -23.65
N LEU A 618 22.24 -2.01 -22.70
CA LEU A 618 22.59 -3.43 -22.92
C LEU A 618 21.72 -4.07 -24.02
N PHE A 619 20.43 -3.71 -24.08
CA PHE A 619 19.55 -4.16 -25.14
C PHE A 619 19.95 -3.57 -26.50
N ASP A 620 20.23 -2.27 -26.58
CA ASP A 620 20.58 -1.58 -27.83
C ASP A 620 21.96 -1.99 -28.38
N GLU A 621 22.87 -2.44 -27.51
CA GLU A 621 24.18 -3.00 -27.83
C GLU A 621 24.13 -4.52 -28.11
N ASP A 622 22.97 -5.14 -27.92
CA ASP A 622 22.73 -6.59 -28.00
C ASP A 622 23.72 -7.42 -27.17
N ALA A 623 23.86 -7.04 -25.90
CA ALA A 623 24.82 -7.65 -24.98
C ALA A 623 24.64 -9.18 -24.87
N PRO A 624 25.73 -9.96 -24.73
CA PRO A 624 25.68 -11.37 -24.36
C PRO A 624 24.90 -11.57 -23.06
N LEU A 625 24.10 -12.64 -22.97
CA LEU A 625 23.34 -12.91 -21.73
C LEU A 625 24.24 -13.16 -20.51
N ASP A 626 25.50 -13.54 -20.69
CA ASP A 626 26.44 -13.73 -19.57
C ASP A 626 26.76 -12.40 -18.86
N ASP A 627 26.75 -11.28 -19.60
CA ASP A 627 26.95 -9.93 -19.05
C ASP A 627 25.67 -9.39 -18.37
N VAL A 628 24.50 -9.91 -18.76
CA VAL A 628 23.19 -9.43 -18.28
C VAL A 628 22.65 -10.29 -17.12
N PHE A 629 22.76 -11.62 -17.23
CA PHE A 629 22.22 -12.62 -16.31
C PHE A 629 23.25 -13.74 -16.02
N PRO A 630 24.39 -13.43 -15.39
CA PRO A 630 25.48 -14.38 -15.19
C PRO A 630 25.06 -15.64 -14.43
N ASP A 631 24.16 -15.51 -13.44
CA ASP A 631 23.69 -16.65 -12.65
C ASP A 631 22.76 -17.57 -13.45
N ILE A 632 21.84 -17.02 -14.26
CA ILE A 632 20.97 -17.80 -15.15
C ILE A 632 21.79 -18.52 -16.22
N VAL A 633 22.82 -17.88 -16.77
CA VAL A 633 23.72 -18.52 -17.75
C VAL A 633 24.54 -19.63 -17.10
N ARG A 634 25.01 -19.43 -15.87
CA ARG A 634 25.74 -20.47 -15.11
C ARG A 634 24.86 -21.68 -14.82
N GLU A 635 23.58 -21.48 -14.52
CA GLU A 635 22.63 -22.55 -14.27
C GLU A 635 22.20 -23.28 -15.56
N PHE A 636 22.00 -22.55 -16.67
CA PHE A 636 21.53 -23.10 -17.95
C PHE A 636 22.48 -22.79 -19.13
N PRO A 637 23.76 -23.20 -19.08
CA PRO A 637 24.78 -22.78 -20.05
C PRO A 637 24.51 -23.29 -21.46
N LYS A 638 23.93 -24.49 -21.59
CA LYS A 638 23.54 -25.07 -22.89
C LYS A 638 22.42 -24.27 -23.58
N LYS A 639 21.56 -23.62 -22.80
CA LYS A 639 20.40 -22.87 -23.30
C LYS A 639 20.77 -21.42 -23.62
N TYR A 640 21.49 -20.76 -22.72
CA TYR A 640 21.71 -19.31 -22.78
C TYR A 640 23.15 -18.88 -23.08
N GLY A 641 24.15 -19.76 -22.99
CA GLY A 641 25.57 -19.37 -23.04
C GLY A 641 26.10 -18.79 -24.36
N LYS A 642 25.30 -18.80 -25.44
CA LYS A 642 25.63 -18.13 -26.71
C LYS A 642 24.55 -17.15 -27.17
N MET A 643 23.58 -16.87 -26.30
CA MET A 643 22.42 -16.04 -26.61
C MET A 643 22.72 -14.59 -26.21
N THR A 644 22.11 -13.65 -26.93
CA THR A 644 22.15 -12.22 -26.62
C THR A 644 20.83 -11.77 -26.02
N LEU A 645 20.81 -10.56 -25.45
CA LEU A 645 19.61 -9.99 -24.85
C LEU A 645 18.47 -9.79 -25.86
N GLN A 646 18.74 -9.27 -27.07
CA GLN A 646 17.69 -9.11 -28.08
C GLN A 646 17.15 -10.47 -28.54
N GLU A 647 18.01 -11.48 -28.67
CA GLU A 647 17.59 -12.82 -29.07
C GLU A 647 16.66 -13.46 -28.03
N LEU A 648 16.95 -13.32 -26.74
CA LEU A 648 16.05 -13.77 -25.67
C LEU A 648 14.70 -13.05 -25.72
N CYS A 649 14.72 -11.72 -25.80
CA CYS A 649 13.51 -10.90 -25.92
C CYS A 649 12.67 -11.31 -27.14
N ARG A 650 13.32 -11.51 -28.30
CA ARG A 650 12.67 -11.93 -29.54
C ARG A 650 12.04 -13.32 -29.40
N GLN A 651 12.77 -14.32 -28.91
CA GLN A 651 12.24 -15.68 -28.73
C GLN A 651 11.03 -15.72 -27.78
N MET A 652 11.08 -14.94 -26.70
CA MET A 652 10.01 -14.86 -25.71
C MET A 652 8.81 -14.07 -26.26
N HIS A 653 9.03 -12.95 -26.94
CA HIS A 653 7.98 -12.18 -27.60
C HIS A 653 7.28 -12.98 -28.71
N GLU A 654 8.02 -13.67 -29.57
CA GLU A 654 7.48 -14.55 -30.62
C GLU A 654 6.64 -15.68 -30.04
N TYR A 655 7.06 -16.26 -28.92
CA TYR A 655 6.25 -17.25 -28.20
C TYR A 655 4.92 -16.65 -27.75
N LEU A 656 4.96 -15.53 -27.02
CA LEU A 656 3.78 -14.84 -26.51
C LEU A 656 2.82 -14.40 -27.64
N ARG A 657 3.36 -14.00 -28.79
CA ARG A 657 2.60 -13.66 -30.00
C ARG A 657 1.97 -14.89 -30.63
N LYS A 658 2.72 -15.99 -30.77
CA LYS A 658 2.23 -17.26 -31.33
C LYS A 658 1.04 -17.79 -30.55
N VAL A 659 1.10 -17.71 -29.22
CA VAL A 659 0.03 -18.19 -28.32
C VAL A 659 -1.09 -17.17 -28.13
N LYS A 660 -0.98 -15.97 -28.73
CA LYS A 660 -1.95 -14.87 -28.64
C LYS A 660 -2.29 -14.52 -27.19
N ILE A 661 -1.27 -14.32 -26.37
CA ILE A 661 -1.41 -14.19 -24.91
C ILE A 661 -2.43 -13.13 -24.46
N THR A 662 -2.54 -11.99 -25.16
CA THR A 662 -3.51 -10.93 -24.82
C THR A 662 -4.95 -11.39 -24.98
N LYS A 663 -5.23 -12.23 -26.00
CA LYS A 663 -6.54 -12.87 -26.17
C LYS A 663 -6.79 -13.91 -25.08
N VAL A 664 -5.79 -14.73 -24.76
CA VAL A 664 -5.91 -15.74 -23.69
C VAL A 664 -6.24 -15.06 -22.35
N LEU A 665 -5.50 -14.03 -21.94
CA LEU A 665 -5.76 -13.31 -20.70
C LEU A 665 -7.15 -12.67 -20.64
N LYS A 666 -7.64 -12.14 -21.77
CA LYS A 666 -9.01 -11.60 -21.86
C LYS A 666 -10.06 -12.70 -21.74
N ASP A 667 -9.85 -13.83 -22.42
CA ASP A 667 -10.83 -14.92 -22.51
C ASP A 667 -10.89 -15.76 -21.22
N VAL A 668 -9.76 -15.96 -20.50
CA VAL A 668 -9.66 -16.76 -19.26
C VAL A 668 -10.67 -16.34 -18.19
N TYR A 669 -11.01 -15.06 -18.17
CA TYR A 669 -11.92 -14.50 -17.18
C TYR A 669 -13.18 -13.89 -17.80
N SER A 670 -13.46 -14.21 -19.05
CA SER A 670 -14.70 -13.78 -19.72
C SER A 670 -15.94 -14.48 -19.19
N ARG A 671 -15.76 -15.63 -18.51
CA ARG A 671 -16.81 -16.43 -17.89
C ARG A 671 -16.32 -16.99 -16.57
N ASN A 672 -17.20 -17.03 -15.58
CA ASN A 672 -16.90 -17.70 -14.32
C ASN A 672 -17.03 -19.23 -14.47
N PRO A 673 -16.17 -20.00 -13.78
CA PRO A 673 -16.36 -21.44 -13.66
C PRO A 673 -17.70 -21.81 -13.02
N GLN A 674 -18.19 -23.01 -13.35
CA GLN A 674 -19.43 -23.51 -12.76
C GLN A 674 -19.20 -23.85 -11.29
N GLN A 675 -19.95 -23.20 -10.39
CA GLN A 675 -20.01 -23.60 -8.98
C GLN A 675 -20.79 -24.91 -8.85
N VAL A 676 -20.18 -25.96 -8.30
CA VAL A 676 -20.82 -27.28 -8.12
C VAL A 676 -21.10 -27.56 -6.65
N MET A 677 -20.24 -27.07 -5.76
CA MET A 677 -20.42 -27.20 -4.32
C MET A 677 -19.82 -26.00 -3.60
N LEU A 678 -20.19 -25.84 -2.33
CA LEU A 678 -19.64 -24.79 -1.50
C LEU A 678 -18.12 -24.96 -1.31
N PRO A 679 -17.34 -23.87 -1.26
CA PRO A 679 -15.92 -23.94 -0.95
C PRO A 679 -15.60 -24.67 0.36
N SER A 680 -16.46 -24.51 1.38
CA SER A 680 -16.36 -25.22 2.65
C SER A 680 -16.47 -26.75 2.49
N LYS A 681 -17.42 -27.22 1.67
CA LYS A 681 -17.57 -28.65 1.36
C LYS A 681 -16.36 -29.19 0.58
N ALA A 682 -15.88 -28.44 -0.43
CA ALA A 682 -14.69 -28.84 -1.18
C ALA A 682 -13.43 -28.94 -0.30
N TYR A 683 -13.29 -28.02 0.67
CA TYR A 683 -12.23 -28.08 1.66
C TYR A 683 -12.38 -29.29 2.61
N SER A 684 -13.60 -29.63 3.04
CA SER A 684 -13.85 -30.84 3.82
C SER A 684 -13.42 -32.10 3.07
N GLU A 685 -13.70 -32.21 1.77
CA GLU A 685 -13.22 -33.33 0.94
C GLU A 685 -11.70 -33.39 0.85
N LEU A 686 -11.02 -32.24 0.80
CA LEU A 686 -9.55 -32.17 0.88
C LEU A 686 -9.02 -32.71 2.20
N VAL A 687 -9.63 -32.34 3.32
CA VAL A 687 -9.23 -32.80 4.67
C VAL A 687 -9.51 -34.29 4.87
N ASN A 688 -10.61 -34.80 4.30
CA ASN A 688 -11.01 -36.21 4.39
C ASN A 688 -10.24 -37.13 3.44
N ASP A 689 -9.20 -36.64 2.76
CA ASP A 689 -8.41 -37.39 1.78
C ASP A 689 -9.24 -37.93 0.59
N ASN A 690 -10.35 -37.25 0.26
CA ASN A 690 -11.21 -37.54 -0.89
C ASN A 690 -10.80 -36.75 -2.15
N THR A 691 -9.53 -36.38 -2.22
CA THR A 691 -8.96 -35.64 -3.35
C THR A 691 -7.77 -36.37 -3.95
N GLU A 692 -7.42 -36.02 -5.18
CA GLU A 692 -6.24 -36.53 -5.86
C GLU A 692 -5.53 -35.43 -6.62
N LEU A 693 -4.23 -35.63 -6.90
CA LEU A 693 -3.45 -34.72 -7.72
C LEU A 693 -3.68 -35.01 -9.19
N VAL A 694 -4.37 -34.09 -9.86
CA VAL A 694 -4.70 -34.19 -11.28
C VAL A 694 -3.76 -33.31 -12.09
N ARG A 695 -3.32 -33.82 -13.22
CA ARG A 695 -2.48 -33.09 -14.16
C ARG A 695 -3.25 -31.89 -14.74
N ILE A 696 -2.62 -30.72 -14.91
CA ILE A 696 -3.34 -29.55 -15.47
C ILE A 696 -4.01 -29.81 -16.84
N ARG A 697 -3.49 -30.76 -17.63
CA ARG A 697 -4.05 -31.18 -18.93
C ARG A 697 -5.31 -32.02 -18.82
N GLU A 698 -5.56 -32.61 -17.66
CA GLU A 698 -6.63 -33.56 -17.37
C GLU A 698 -7.69 -32.95 -16.46
N LEU A 699 -7.69 -31.62 -16.29
CA LEU A 699 -8.62 -30.93 -15.40
C LEU A 699 -10.03 -30.82 -15.95
N GLN A 700 -10.24 -31.08 -17.24
CA GLN A 700 -11.56 -30.99 -17.85
C GLN A 700 -12.59 -31.83 -17.06
N ASN A 701 -13.71 -31.20 -16.72
CA ASN A 701 -14.81 -31.74 -15.91
C ASN A 701 -14.48 -32.07 -14.44
N ARG A 702 -13.25 -31.85 -13.98
CA ARG A 702 -12.84 -32.05 -12.58
C ARG A 702 -13.33 -30.91 -11.70
N ILE A 703 -13.58 -31.20 -10.43
CA ILE A 703 -13.95 -30.21 -9.41
C ILE A 703 -12.70 -29.87 -8.60
N SER A 704 -12.33 -28.59 -8.55
CA SER A 704 -11.15 -28.14 -7.81
C SER A 704 -11.38 -28.23 -6.31
N ALA A 705 -10.43 -28.81 -5.57
CA ALA A 705 -10.45 -28.82 -4.11
C ALA A 705 -9.79 -27.58 -3.50
N VAL A 706 -8.98 -26.89 -4.31
CA VAL A 706 -8.18 -25.73 -3.90
C VAL A 706 -8.39 -24.56 -4.85
N MET A 707 -8.06 -23.37 -4.37
CA MET A 707 -8.03 -22.16 -5.18
C MET A 707 -6.79 -22.15 -6.06
N VAL A 708 -6.93 -21.79 -7.34
CA VAL A 708 -5.82 -21.69 -8.29
C VAL A 708 -5.64 -20.23 -8.71
N VAL A 709 -4.44 -19.68 -8.47
CA VAL A 709 -4.10 -18.26 -8.69
C VAL A 709 -2.79 -18.16 -9.49
N PRO A 710 -2.86 -18.06 -10.82
CA PRO A 710 -1.68 -17.86 -11.66
C PRO A 710 -1.20 -16.40 -11.65
N TYR A 711 0.12 -16.20 -11.72
CA TYR A 711 0.77 -14.89 -11.86
C TYR A 711 1.54 -14.84 -13.18
N PRO A 712 1.25 -13.86 -14.06
CA PRO A 712 0.17 -12.87 -13.96
C PRO A 712 -1.25 -13.47 -14.15
N PRO A 713 -2.34 -12.74 -13.84
CA PRO A 713 -2.39 -11.42 -13.20
C PRO A 713 -2.41 -11.48 -11.66
N GLY A 714 -2.39 -12.67 -11.04
CA GLY A 714 -2.43 -12.82 -9.59
C GLY A 714 -3.83 -12.91 -8.98
N ILE A 715 -4.84 -13.23 -9.79
CA ILE A 715 -6.25 -13.38 -9.38
C ILE A 715 -6.71 -14.83 -9.52
N PRO A 716 -7.55 -15.33 -8.59
CA PRO A 716 -8.12 -16.66 -8.71
C PRO A 716 -8.83 -16.89 -10.05
N VAL A 717 -8.35 -17.86 -10.82
CA VAL A 717 -9.05 -18.36 -12.01
C VAL A 717 -10.09 -19.41 -11.63
N ILE A 718 -9.83 -20.13 -10.53
CA ILE A 718 -10.68 -21.19 -10.00
C ILE A 718 -10.73 -21.07 -8.49
N MET A 719 -11.92 -21.25 -7.93
CA MET A 719 -12.18 -21.38 -6.50
C MET A 719 -12.44 -22.84 -6.11
N PRO A 720 -12.24 -23.24 -4.84
CA PRO A 720 -12.64 -24.55 -4.37
C PRO A 720 -14.14 -24.81 -4.60
N GLY A 721 -14.49 -26.01 -5.06
CA GLY A 721 -15.86 -26.42 -5.36
C GLY A 721 -16.37 -26.03 -6.75
N GLU A 722 -15.54 -25.34 -7.54
CA GLU A 722 -15.83 -25.05 -8.95
C GLU A 722 -15.31 -26.14 -9.89
N ARG A 723 -16.03 -26.34 -11.00
CA ARG A 723 -15.69 -27.30 -12.05
C ARG A 723 -15.04 -26.61 -13.24
N TYR A 724 -14.00 -27.24 -13.77
CA TYR A 724 -13.48 -26.88 -15.09
C TYR A 724 -14.43 -27.42 -16.17
N THR A 725 -15.06 -26.54 -16.94
CA THR A 725 -16.07 -26.88 -17.95
C THR A 725 -15.57 -26.53 -19.36
N ASP A 726 -16.30 -26.97 -20.38
CA ASP A 726 -16.01 -26.56 -21.77
C ASP A 726 -16.04 -25.04 -21.95
N ASP A 727 -16.94 -24.35 -21.24
CA ASP A 727 -17.03 -22.89 -21.23
C ASP A 727 -15.81 -22.21 -20.59
N THR A 728 -15.06 -22.92 -19.75
CA THR A 728 -13.87 -22.42 -19.04
C THR A 728 -12.58 -23.11 -19.45
N LYS A 729 -12.57 -23.82 -20.58
CA LYS A 729 -11.39 -24.47 -21.16
C LYS A 729 -10.20 -23.53 -21.34
N ARG A 730 -10.45 -22.22 -21.49
CA ARG A 730 -9.41 -21.17 -21.54
C ARG A 730 -8.54 -21.12 -20.29
N ILE A 731 -9.08 -21.46 -19.12
CA ILE A 731 -8.30 -21.58 -17.89
C ILE A 731 -7.26 -22.69 -18.04
N ILE A 732 -7.68 -23.88 -18.48
CA ILE A 732 -6.80 -25.02 -18.72
C ILE A 732 -5.74 -24.67 -19.77
N GLU A 733 -6.14 -24.04 -20.87
CA GLU A 733 -5.20 -23.57 -21.89
C GLU A 733 -4.18 -22.60 -21.32
N TYR A 734 -4.60 -21.64 -20.50
CA TYR A 734 -3.69 -20.69 -19.86
C TYR A 734 -2.68 -21.38 -18.94
N LEU A 735 -3.13 -22.29 -18.07
CA LEU A 735 -2.23 -23.04 -17.19
C LEU A 735 -1.23 -23.89 -17.99
N ASN A 736 -1.67 -24.47 -19.11
CA ASN A 736 -0.78 -25.22 -20.00
C ASN A 736 0.25 -24.32 -20.70
N LEU A 737 -0.16 -23.12 -21.11
CA LEU A 737 0.75 -22.14 -21.70
C LEU A 737 1.79 -21.64 -20.70
N SER A 738 1.41 -21.47 -19.42
CA SER A 738 2.36 -21.13 -18.34
C SER A 738 3.36 -22.25 -18.10
N GLU A 739 2.91 -23.52 -18.07
CA GLU A 739 3.84 -24.65 -17.99
C GLU A 739 4.81 -24.71 -19.18
N GLU A 740 4.29 -24.53 -20.40
CA GLU A 740 5.10 -24.54 -21.61
C GLU A 740 6.11 -23.40 -21.61
N PHE A 741 5.72 -22.23 -21.09
CA PHE A 741 6.60 -21.08 -20.90
C PHE A 741 7.74 -21.40 -19.94
N ASP A 742 7.43 -21.92 -18.74
CA ASP A 742 8.42 -22.26 -17.71
C ASP A 742 9.43 -23.30 -18.18
N ASN A 743 8.98 -24.27 -19.00
CA ASN A 743 9.88 -25.26 -19.61
C ASN A 743 10.72 -24.67 -20.75
N LYS A 744 10.22 -23.66 -21.47
CA LYS A 744 10.91 -23.06 -22.61
C LYS A 744 11.95 -22.02 -22.19
N PHE A 745 11.68 -21.31 -21.09
CA PHE A 745 12.48 -20.22 -20.55
C PHE A 745 12.82 -20.47 -19.06
N PRO A 746 13.64 -21.49 -18.76
CA PRO A 746 14.08 -21.73 -17.38
C PRO A 746 14.82 -20.51 -16.81
N GLY A 747 14.61 -20.19 -15.54
CA GLY A 747 15.09 -18.97 -14.87
C GLY A 747 14.14 -17.77 -14.96
N PHE A 748 13.05 -17.88 -15.74
CA PHE A 748 12.02 -16.84 -15.89
C PHE A 748 10.62 -17.36 -15.54
N GLU A 749 10.51 -18.29 -14.60
CA GLU A 749 9.26 -19.00 -14.31
C GLU A 749 8.14 -18.12 -13.79
N ASN A 750 6.91 -18.52 -14.09
CA ASN A 750 5.71 -17.94 -13.53
C ASN A 750 5.46 -18.46 -12.09
N GLU A 751 4.96 -17.59 -11.23
CA GLU A 751 4.46 -18.01 -9.91
C GLU A 751 3.01 -18.48 -10.04
N MET A 752 2.69 -19.66 -9.49
CA MET A 752 1.34 -20.22 -9.59
C MET A 752 0.93 -20.84 -8.26
N HIS A 753 0.00 -20.19 -7.57
CA HIS A 753 -0.55 -20.73 -6.33
C HIS A 753 -1.64 -21.75 -6.59
N GLY A 754 -1.72 -22.76 -5.74
CA GLY A 754 -2.65 -23.88 -5.88
C GLY A 754 -2.16 -24.98 -6.81
N LEU A 755 -1.01 -24.81 -7.47
CA LEU A 755 -0.38 -25.84 -8.29
C LEU A 755 0.83 -26.46 -7.59
N LYS A 756 1.01 -27.76 -7.75
CA LYS A 756 2.22 -28.51 -7.38
C LYS A 756 3.04 -28.81 -8.61
N MET A 757 4.30 -28.38 -8.59
CA MET A 757 5.26 -28.68 -9.63
C MET A 757 5.98 -30.00 -9.32
N LYS A 758 6.08 -30.88 -10.32
CA LYS A 758 6.92 -32.08 -10.31
C LYS A 758 7.81 -32.07 -11.55
N ILE A 759 9.02 -32.60 -11.43
CA ILE A 759 9.91 -32.81 -12.58
C ILE A 759 9.68 -34.23 -13.09
N ASP A 760 9.38 -34.38 -14.38
CA ASP A 760 9.20 -35.70 -15.02
C ASP A 760 10.56 -36.36 -15.38
N SER A 761 10.50 -37.60 -15.86
CA SER A 761 11.68 -38.37 -16.28
C SER A 761 12.46 -37.74 -17.43
N ASN A 762 11.88 -36.78 -18.16
CA ASN A 762 12.53 -36.02 -19.22
C ASN A 762 13.05 -34.65 -18.75
N ASN A 763 13.15 -34.45 -17.42
CA ASN A 763 13.56 -33.20 -16.78
C ASN A 763 12.66 -32.01 -17.14
N LYS A 764 11.36 -32.25 -17.38
CA LYS A 764 10.37 -31.20 -17.65
C LYS A 764 9.50 -30.94 -16.42
N LYS A 765 9.20 -29.67 -16.18
CA LYS A 765 8.27 -29.22 -15.15
C LYS A 765 6.84 -29.60 -15.54
N ARG A 766 6.11 -30.21 -14.60
CA ARG A 766 4.73 -30.67 -14.72
C ARG A 766 3.92 -30.17 -13.55
N TYR A 767 2.86 -29.43 -13.83
CA TYR A 767 1.95 -28.90 -12.81
C TYR A 767 0.73 -29.80 -12.55
N TYR A 768 0.35 -29.90 -11.28
CA TYR A 768 -0.80 -30.65 -10.80
C TYR A 768 -1.60 -29.78 -9.84
N THR A 769 -2.89 -30.03 -9.70
CA THR A 769 -3.71 -29.42 -8.63
C THR A 769 -4.56 -30.48 -7.96
N TYR A 770 -5.03 -30.19 -6.75
CA TYR A 770 -5.95 -31.08 -6.05
C TYR A 770 -7.36 -30.92 -6.61
N CYS A 771 -7.92 -32.03 -7.05
CA CYS A 771 -9.33 -32.13 -7.42
C CYS A 771 -10.00 -33.21 -6.58
N LEU A 772 -11.32 -33.12 -6.43
CA LEU A 772 -12.09 -34.22 -5.83
C LEU A 772 -11.92 -35.49 -6.67
N LYS A 773 -11.81 -36.64 -5.99
CA LYS A 773 -11.82 -37.95 -6.65
C LYS A 773 -13.14 -38.11 -7.43
N GLU A 774 -13.07 -38.69 -8.61
CA GLU A 774 -14.28 -39.06 -9.32
C GLU A 774 -14.94 -40.22 -8.57
N ILE A 775 -16.22 -40.08 -8.22
CA ILE A 775 -16.99 -41.19 -7.69
C ILE A 775 -17.22 -42.11 -8.88
N GLU A 776 -16.63 -43.31 -8.86
CA GLU A 776 -17.05 -44.40 -9.75
C GLU A 776 -18.56 -44.57 -9.53
N GLN A 777 -19.37 -44.12 -10.49
CA GLN A 777 -20.75 -44.59 -10.54
C GLN A 777 -20.65 -46.10 -10.70
N PRO A 778 -21.22 -46.91 -9.80
CA PRO A 778 -21.29 -48.33 -10.05
C PRO A 778 -21.99 -48.51 -11.40
N GLU A 779 -21.32 -49.16 -12.34
CA GLU A 779 -21.93 -49.57 -13.61
C GLU A 779 -23.25 -50.28 -13.27
N GLY A 780 -24.33 -49.84 -13.94
CA GLY A 780 -25.70 -50.02 -13.47
C GLY A 780 -26.08 -51.42 -12.99
N GLU A 781 -26.96 -51.45 -11.99
CA GLU A 781 -27.87 -52.56 -11.73
C GLU A 781 -29.20 -52.35 -12.46
#